data_AF-A0A673HYT3-F1
#
_entry.id   AF-A0A673HYT3-F1
#
_cell.length_a   1.000
_cell.length_b   1.000
_cell.length_c   1.000
_cell.angle_alpha   90.00
_cell.angle_beta   90.00
_cell.angle_gamma   90.00
#
_symmetry.space_group_name_H-M   'P 1'
#
loop_
_entity.id
_entity.type
_entity.pdbx_description
1 polymer ?
#
loop_
_entity_poly.entity_id
_entity_poly.type
_entity_poly.pdbx_seq_one_letter_code
_entity_poly.pdbx_strand_id
1 'polypeptide(L)'
;MPPKKPKDATANISSSIESEDISLETTVPTEDISSSDEKDGAGKVTKQLLERKELLHNLQKLKIELSQKNLLIDNLKVDHLTKIEELEERLNDALHQKQVLALRLDSQLKLQQDENRKQQVLRKQEMDTIMLRQKQLEETNHQLCDRAGDLRRSLRDLELLSSLFQITSYEEERRARSELEIRCQRVTLELADTKQLIQEGDYKRENYDKIKRERDGYETEVRELRKKLEMLDLTHTALTKERNDLNKEVATLQQSVTLMQKDKDYLNRQNMELNVRCAHQEDRLDRMQTQLEDTKKAREDAYEKYVASRDHYKTEYENKLRDELEHIRTKTSHEIESLQRASKETYERENRNLRETRDNAVIEKDRALNAERDAQAKYDQHLDQFRQLQLSSDSRVAELLNQVKLKKFELERSQMVQEETARNLSLCQIECEKHQKKLEVLTKEFYGLQTSSEKRITELQAQNFEKQARLETYERLEKELDDVTMQAAEMENEDEAERVLFSYGYGANIPTTAKRRLKQSVHLARRVLQLEKQNTLLRRDLERQTAHSTFGYRSAKDLLITLIRSVFSRRSAASLTIGVPLSGVETTVPEGRSLTGSAVVGKLCRQKKNAFTKKKTETERKSEGRLLKAVQHCLTQKYKESIYPILS
;
A
#
# COMPACT_ATOMS: atom_id res chain seq x y z
N MET A 1 -8.04 151.66 24.88
CA MET A 1 -9.34 151.34 24.26
C MET A 1 -9.87 150.04 24.81
N PRO A 2 -11.18 149.89 25.03
CA PRO A 2 -11.88 148.60 25.19
C PRO A 2 -12.33 148.08 23.79
N PRO A 3 -13.16 147.01 23.68
CA PRO A 3 -13.16 145.71 24.37
C PRO A 3 -13.22 144.52 23.36
N LYS A 4 -13.25 143.26 23.84
CA LYS A 4 -14.39 142.31 23.64
C LYS A 4 -14.11 140.86 24.10
N LYS A 5 -14.63 140.54 25.29
CA LYS A 5 -15.44 139.32 25.54
C LYS A 5 -16.90 139.62 25.11
N PRO A 6 -17.87 138.68 25.18
CA PRO A 6 -17.81 137.21 25.13
C PRO A 6 -18.84 136.64 24.10
N LYS A 7 -19.07 135.31 24.08
CA LYS A 7 -20.35 134.72 24.56
C LYS A 7 -20.37 133.19 24.53
N ASP A 8 -20.93 132.62 25.59
CA ASP A 8 -21.26 131.20 25.77
C ASP A 8 -22.69 130.89 25.26
N ALA A 9 -23.16 129.65 25.56
CA ALA A 9 -24.51 129.08 25.39
C ALA A 9 -24.74 128.25 24.09
N THR A 10 -25.38 127.07 24.13
CA THR A 10 -25.92 126.26 25.26
C THR A 10 -26.03 124.77 24.88
N ALA A 11 -26.21 123.89 25.87
CA ALA A 11 -26.40 122.44 25.66
C ALA A 11 -27.82 122.07 25.14
N ASN A 12 -27.94 120.98 24.37
CA ASN A 12 -28.60 119.74 24.85
C ASN A 12 -28.67 118.59 23.82
N ILE A 13 -28.35 117.37 24.29
CA ILE A 13 -29.08 116.09 24.14
C ILE A 13 -29.96 115.88 22.88
N SER A 14 -29.65 114.87 22.03
CA SER A 14 -30.53 113.68 21.76
C SER A 14 -30.10 112.78 20.58
N SER A 15 -30.28 111.47 20.79
CA SER A 15 -30.46 110.31 19.89
C SER A 15 -30.45 110.41 18.34
N SER A 16 -29.67 109.51 17.73
CA SER A 16 -30.00 108.56 16.64
C SER A 16 -28.87 107.50 16.67
N ILE A 17 -29.04 106.17 16.58
CA ILE A 17 -29.95 105.31 15.80
C ILE A 17 -29.89 105.61 14.31
N GLU A 18 -29.05 104.84 13.61
CA GLU A 18 -29.36 104.24 12.32
C GLU A 18 -28.45 103.01 12.12
N SER A 19 -28.92 102.03 11.34
CA SER A 19 -28.32 100.71 11.16
C SER A 19 -28.38 100.33 9.69
N GLU A 20 -27.25 99.91 9.10
CA GLU A 20 -27.21 99.43 7.72
C GLU A 20 -26.59 98.03 7.66
N ASP A 21 -27.38 97.05 7.23
CA ASP A 21 -26.91 95.72 6.83
C ASP A 21 -26.10 95.81 5.53
N ILE A 22 -25.00 95.05 5.42
CA ILE A 22 -24.34 94.81 4.13
C ILE A 22 -24.25 93.31 3.87
N SER A 23 -24.72 92.93 2.68
CA SER A 23 -25.09 91.58 2.26
C SER A 23 -23.96 90.55 2.23
N LEU A 24 -24.30 89.31 2.60
CA LEU A 24 -23.65 88.10 2.08
C LEU A 24 -23.94 87.98 0.58
N GLU A 25 -22.92 87.85 -0.27
CA GLU A 25 -23.07 87.47 -1.68
C GLU A 25 -22.31 86.18 -1.99
N THR A 26 -23.04 85.17 -2.47
CA THR A 26 -22.55 83.80 -2.69
C THR A 26 -22.15 83.60 -4.14
N THR A 27 -20.86 83.54 -4.45
CA THR A 27 -20.37 83.28 -5.82
C THR A 27 -19.83 81.86 -5.97
N VAL A 28 -20.41 81.11 -6.92
CA VAL A 28 -20.00 79.74 -7.29
C VAL A 28 -19.13 79.80 -8.56
N PRO A 29 -17.92 79.23 -8.55
CA PRO A 29 -17.17 78.97 -9.78
C PRO A 29 -17.44 77.54 -10.30
N THR A 30 -18.13 77.45 -11.44
CA THR A 30 -18.18 76.25 -12.29
C THR A 30 -17.11 76.34 -13.37
N GLU A 31 -16.28 75.32 -13.54
CA GLU A 31 -15.66 74.99 -14.84
C GLU A 31 -15.58 73.47 -15.03
N ASP A 32 -15.74 73.04 -16.27
CA ASP A 32 -15.82 71.65 -16.74
C ASP A 32 -14.78 71.42 -17.85
N ILE A 33 -14.68 70.17 -18.33
CA ILE A 33 -14.02 69.74 -19.59
C ILE A 33 -12.46 69.82 -19.63
N SER A 34 -11.79 68.65 -19.68
CA SER A 34 -11.10 68.16 -20.90
C SER A 34 -10.12 66.99 -20.62
N SER A 35 -9.65 66.33 -21.70
CA SER A 35 -8.75 65.16 -21.76
C SER A 35 -9.37 63.82 -21.29
N SER A 36 -10.19 63.13 -22.11
CA SER A 36 -9.88 62.41 -23.37
C SER A 36 -9.36 60.97 -23.13
N ASP A 37 -10.09 60.00 -23.67
CA ASP A 37 -9.82 58.54 -23.64
C ASP A 37 -9.28 58.03 -25.00
N GLU A 38 -9.07 56.71 -25.10
CA GLU A 38 -8.66 55.91 -26.29
C GLU A 38 -7.20 56.18 -26.77
N LYS A 39 -6.24 55.23 -26.75
CA LYS A 39 -6.33 53.76 -26.84
C LYS A 39 -5.07 53.00 -26.35
N ASP A 40 -5.19 51.67 -26.31
CA ASP A 40 -4.12 50.64 -26.35
C ASP A 40 -2.97 50.74 -25.32
N GLY A 41 -3.22 50.20 -24.11
CA GLY A 41 -2.24 50.12 -23.03
C GLY A 41 -2.56 49.10 -21.93
N ALA A 42 -3.12 47.94 -22.28
CA ALA A 42 -3.82 46.99 -21.39
C ALA A 42 -3.03 46.34 -20.23
N GLY A 43 -1.80 46.78 -19.94
CA GLY A 43 -1.02 46.42 -18.74
C GLY A 43 -0.55 47.60 -17.88
N LYS A 44 -0.76 48.86 -18.30
CA LYS A 44 -0.34 50.08 -17.57
C LYS A 44 -1.50 50.94 -17.10
N VAL A 45 -2.60 50.95 -17.86
CA VAL A 45 -3.80 51.78 -17.60
C VAL A 45 -4.39 51.53 -16.21
N THR A 46 -4.38 50.30 -15.71
CA THR A 46 -4.86 49.97 -14.35
C THR A 46 -4.04 50.65 -13.25
N LYS A 47 -2.70 50.65 -13.34
CA LYS A 47 -1.83 51.32 -12.35
C LYS A 47 -1.99 52.84 -12.42
N GLN A 48 -2.02 53.42 -13.62
CA GLN A 48 -2.19 54.88 -13.78
C GLN A 48 -3.60 55.35 -13.37
N LEU A 49 -4.64 54.54 -13.55
CA LEU A 49 -5.98 54.81 -13.00
C LEU A 49 -6.04 54.67 -11.47
N LEU A 50 -5.30 53.73 -10.89
CA LEU A 50 -5.17 53.62 -9.43
C LEU A 50 -4.42 54.82 -8.86
N GLU A 51 -3.27 55.20 -9.43
CA GLU A 51 -2.50 56.40 -9.07
C GLU A 51 -3.35 57.67 -9.22
N ARG A 52 -4.11 57.82 -10.31
CA ARG A 52 -5.03 58.96 -10.52
C ARG A 52 -6.18 58.98 -9.49
N LYS A 53 -6.75 57.83 -9.13
CA LYS A 53 -7.80 57.73 -8.09
C LYS A 53 -7.24 57.97 -6.68
N GLU A 54 -6.04 57.49 -6.39
CA GLU A 54 -5.34 57.70 -5.13
C GLU A 54 -4.96 59.18 -4.95
N LEU A 55 -4.44 59.83 -6.00
CA LEU A 55 -4.21 61.28 -6.02
C LEU A 55 -5.51 62.08 -5.85
N LEU A 56 -6.60 61.70 -6.50
CA LEU A 56 -7.92 62.33 -6.30
C LEU A 56 -8.46 62.14 -4.87
N HIS A 57 -8.29 60.95 -4.29
CA HIS A 57 -8.69 60.65 -2.91
C HIS A 57 -7.83 61.43 -1.90
N ASN A 58 -6.53 61.54 -2.12
CA ASN A 58 -5.64 62.35 -1.29
C ASN A 58 -5.91 63.85 -1.46
N LEU A 59 -6.29 64.32 -2.66
CA LEU A 59 -6.75 65.69 -2.88
C LEU A 59 -8.10 65.96 -2.19
N GLN A 60 -9.01 64.98 -2.13
CA GLN A 60 -10.23 65.06 -1.32
C GLN A 60 -9.93 65.11 0.19
N LYS A 61 -9.01 64.29 0.70
CA LYS A 61 -8.55 64.38 2.10
C LYS A 61 -7.97 65.76 2.40
N LEU A 62 -7.08 66.27 1.57
CA LEU A 62 -6.50 67.60 1.72
C LEU A 62 -7.56 68.71 1.64
N LYS A 63 -8.62 68.56 0.84
CA LYS A 63 -9.78 69.47 0.83
C LYS A 63 -10.57 69.44 2.15
N ILE A 64 -10.72 68.26 2.77
CA ILE A 64 -11.39 68.07 4.06
C ILE A 64 -10.52 68.59 5.21
N GLU A 65 -9.22 68.33 5.21
CA GLU A 65 -8.27 68.88 6.18
C GLU A 65 -8.19 70.42 6.08
N LEU A 66 -8.24 70.96 4.86
CA LEU A 66 -8.29 72.41 4.63
C LEU A 66 -9.61 73.01 5.13
N SER A 67 -10.77 72.38 4.88
CA SER A 67 -12.04 72.88 5.40
C SER A 67 -12.15 72.77 6.93
N GLN A 68 -11.60 71.71 7.53
CA GLN A 68 -11.47 71.58 8.99
C GLN A 68 -10.55 72.64 9.60
N LYS A 69 -9.42 72.95 8.96
CA LYS A 69 -8.52 74.02 9.41
C LYS A 69 -9.11 75.41 9.23
N ASN A 70 -9.87 75.66 8.15
CA ASN A 70 -10.61 76.90 7.98
C ASN A 70 -11.68 77.05 9.07
N LEU A 71 -12.47 76.00 9.35
CA LEU A 71 -13.47 76.02 10.42
C LEU A 71 -12.84 76.23 11.80
N LEU A 72 -11.67 75.65 12.08
CA LEU A 72 -10.91 75.93 13.30
C LEU A 72 -10.42 77.39 13.36
N ILE A 73 -9.94 77.95 12.25
CA ILE A 73 -9.54 79.36 12.15
C ILE A 73 -10.75 80.28 12.37
N ASP A 74 -11.92 79.94 11.84
CA ASP A 74 -13.14 80.74 11.97
C ASP A 74 -13.72 80.67 13.39
N ASN A 75 -13.67 79.50 14.05
CA ASN A 75 -13.97 79.39 15.49
C ASN A 75 -13.01 80.28 16.32
N LEU A 76 -11.70 80.23 16.05
CA LEU A 76 -10.71 81.07 16.74
C LEU A 76 -10.92 82.57 16.48
N LYS A 77 -11.44 82.97 15.31
CA LYS A 77 -11.87 84.36 15.06
C LYS A 77 -13.06 84.74 15.95
N VAL A 78 -14.04 83.86 16.12
CA VAL A 78 -15.21 84.11 17.01
C VAL A 78 -14.77 84.18 18.47
N ASP A 79 -13.89 83.28 18.92
CA ASP A 79 -13.30 83.33 20.27
C ASP A 79 -12.49 84.61 20.50
N HIS A 80 -11.81 85.14 19.47
CA HIS A 80 -11.10 86.41 19.55
C HIS A 80 -12.01 87.64 19.46
N LEU A 81 -13.08 87.62 18.66
CA LEU A 81 -14.07 88.70 18.56
C LEU A 81 -14.86 88.85 19.86
N THR A 82 -15.43 87.77 20.38
CA THR A 82 -16.09 87.76 21.70
C THR A 82 -15.14 88.20 22.81
N LYS A 83 -13.83 87.91 22.70
CA LYS A 83 -12.84 88.40 23.66
C LYS A 83 -12.48 89.88 23.50
N ILE A 84 -12.62 90.45 22.31
CA ILE A 84 -12.53 91.90 22.09
C ILE A 84 -13.76 92.58 22.71
N GLU A 85 -14.96 92.08 22.45
CA GLU A 85 -16.23 92.58 23.03
C GLU A 85 -16.17 92.59 24.58
N GLU A 86 -15.75 91.48 25.20
CA GLU A 86 -15.50 91.40 26.65
C GLU A 86 -14.53 92.47 27.17
N LEU A 87 -13.50 92.83 26.40
CA LEU A 87 -12.48 93.80 26.81
C LEU A 87 -12.94 95.24 26.59
N GLU A 88 -13.75 95.49 25.56
CA GLU A 88 -14.40 96.77 25.30
C GLU A 88 -15.49 97.08 26.35
N GLU A 89 -16.29 96.09 26.75
CA GLU A 89 -17.26 96.24 27.85
C GLU A 89 -16.53 96.62 29.16
N ARG A 90 -15.48 95.89 29.53
CA ARG A 90 -14.65 96.18 30.73
C ARG A 90 -13.96 97.55 30.65
N LEU A 91 -13.55 97.99 29.46
CA LEU A 91 -12.99 99.32 29.25
C LEU A 91 -14.05 100.42 29.45
N ASN A 92 -15.26 100.22 28.92
CA ASN A 92 -16.38 101.13 29.09
C ASN A 92 -16.81 101.24 30.57
N ASP A 93 -16.85 100.11 31.30
CA ASP A 93 -17.06 100.09 32.75
C ASP A 93 -15.99 100.88 33.50
N ALA A 94 -14.71 100.68 33.19
CA ALA A 94 -13.61 101.40 33.81
C ALA A 94 -13.65 102.92 33.50
N LEU A 95 -14.07 103.30 32.29
CA LEU A 95 -14.30 104.69 31.90
C LEU A 95 -15.49 105.30 32.66
N HIS A 96 -16.60 104.57 32.82
CA HIS A 96 -17.75 105.03 33.58
C HIS A 96 -17.41 105.21 35.07
N GLN A 97 -16.73 104.24 35.68
CA GLN A 97 -16.25 104.33 37.07
C GLN A 97 -15.31 105.53 37.26
N LYS A 98 -14.36 105.76 36.34
CA LYS A 98 -13.50 106.95 36.33
C LYS A 98 -14.32 108.25 36.25
N GLN A 99 -15.36 108.29 35.43
CA GLN A 99 -16.22 109.47 35.26
C GLN A 99 -17.09 109.75 36.51
N VAL A 100 -17.62 108.70 37.15
CA VAL A 100 -18.33 108.80 38.44
C VAL A 100 -17.39 109.29 39.55
N LEU A 101 -16.15 108.79 39.60
CA LEU A 101 -15.14 109.25 40.57
C LEU A 101 -14.73 110.71 40.33
N ALA A 102 -14.57 111.14 39.08
CA ALA A 102 -14.31 112.54 38.74
C ALA A 102 -15.45 113.47 39.19
N LEU A 103 -16.71 113.11 38.90
CA LEU A 103 -17.88 113.88 39.33
C LEU A 103 -18.02 113.95 40.87
N ARG A 104 -17.66 112.87 41.59
CA ARG A 104 -17.60 112.88 43.06
C ARG A 104 -16.51 113.82 43.58
N LEU A 105 -15.34 113.81 42.97
CA LEU A 105 -14.21 114.67 43.36
C LEU A 105 -14.52 116.15 43.10
N ASP A 106 -15.05 116.50 41.92
CA ASP A 106 -15.48 117.86 41.59
C ASP A 106 -16.59 118.36 42.53
N SER A 107 -17.53 117.49 42.91
CA SER A 107 -18.56 117.81 43.90
C SER A 107 -17.97 118.12 45.28
N GLN A 108 -17.02 117.31 45.76
CA GLN A 108 -16.30 117.55 47.02
C GLN A 108 -15.46 118.84 46.97
N LEU A 109 -14.72 119.08 45.89
CA LEU A 109 -13.94 120.30 45.68
C LEU A 109 -14.84 121.54 45.66
N LYS A 110 -16.01 121.47 45.02
CA LYS A 110 -16.97 122.57 44.96
C LYS A 110 -17.59 122.87 46.33
N LEU A 111 -17.96 121.83 47.10
CA LEU A 111 -18.42 121.98 48.48
C LEU A 111 -17.35 122.63 49.36
N GLN A 112 -16.10 122.16 49.32
CA GLN A 112 -15.00 122.76 50.06
C GLN A 112 -14.72 124.21 49.63
N GLN A 113 -14.83 124.56 48.35
CA GLN A 113 -14.69 125.94 47.88
C GLN A 113 -15.82 126.84 48.43
N ASP A 114 -17.06 126.37 48.43
CA ASP A 114 -18.20 127.15 48.93
C ASP A 114 -18.24 127.25 50.47
N GLU A 115 -17.72 126.25 51.20
CA GLU A 115 -17.46 126.35 52.64
C GLU A 115 -16.34 127.34 52.96
N ASN A 116 -15.21 127.29 52.24
CA ASN A 116 -14.13 128.27 52.40
C ASN A 116 -14.61 129.70 52.08
N ARG A 117 -15.45 129.89 51.05
CA ARG A 117 -16.11 131.17 50.75
C ARG A 117 -16.99 131.64 51.90
N LYS A 118 -17.84 130.77 52.47
CA LYS A 118 -18.66 131.10 53.65
C LYS A 118 -17.80 131.53 54.84
N GLN A 119 -16.73 130.79 55.17
CA GLN A 119 -15.80 131.15 56.23
C GLN A 119 -15.01 132.44 55.96
N GLN A 120 -14.76 132.79 54.69
CA GLN A 120 -14.12 134.04 54.31
C GLN A 120 -15.09 135.24 54.39
N VAL A 121 -16.38 135.03 54.09
CA VAL A 121 -17.43 136.04 54.31
C VAL A 121 -17.67 136.27 55.80
N LEU A 122 -17.75 135.21 56.61
CA LEU A 122 -17.91 135.32 58.07
C LEU A 122 -16.76 136.14 58.69
N ARG A 123 -15.50 135.78 58.38
CA ARG A 123 -14.32 136.50 58.87
C ARG A 123 -14.23 137.95 58.41
N LYS A 124 -14.83 138.30 57.27
CA LYS A 124 -15.01 139.71 56.86
C LYS A 124 -16.05 140.41 57.73
N GLN A 125 -17.23 139.82 57.93
CA GLN A 125 -18.26 140.38 58.80
C GLN A 125 -17.78 140.58 60.24
N GLU A 126 -17.00 139.64 60.77
CA GLU A 126 -16.33 139.74 62.08
C GLU A 126 -15.34 140.91 62.11
N MET A 127 -14.46 141.01 61.10
CA MET A 127 -13.50 142.12 60.97
C MET A 127 -14.20 143.49 60.84
N ASP A 128 -15.23 143.59 60.00
CA ASP A 128 -16.01 144.82 59.80
C ASP A 128 -16.71 145.25 61.11
N THR A 129 -17.19 144.30 61.90
CA THR A 129 -17.76 144.53 63.23
C THR A 129 -16.72 145.03 64.24
N ILE A 130 -15.51 144.44 64.23
CA ILE A 130 -14.38 144.87 65.06
C ILE A 130 -13.93 146.29 64.67
N MET A 131 -13.80 146.58 63.37
CA MET A 131 -13.44 147.90 62.85
C MET A 131 -14.47 148.98 63.24
N LEU A 132 -15.77 148.66 63.13
CA LEU A 132 -16.84 149.56 63.60
C LEU A 132 -16.75 149.82 65.11
N ARG A 133 -16.44 148.79 65.90
CA ARG A 133 -16.26 148.91 67.35
C ARG A 133 -15.01 149.72 67.72
N GLN A 134 -13.91 149.56 67.00
CA GLN A 134 -12.69 150.35 67.22
C GLN A 134 -12.94 151.83 66.93
N LYS A 135 -13.62 152.16 65.81
CA LYS A 135 -13.96 153.56 65.48
C LYS A 135 -14.82 154.23 66.56
N GLN A 136 -15.80 153.51 67.14
CA GLN A 136 -16.57 154.02 68.28
C GLN A 136 -15.69 154.37 69.49
N LEU A 137 -14.70 153.52 69.81
CA LEU A 137 -13.79 153.75 70.93
C LEU A 137 -12.87 154.96 70.69
N GLU A 138 -12.36 155.11 69.46
CA GLU A 138 -11.56 156.27 69.03
C GLU A 138 -12.36 157.58 69.12
N GLU A 139 -13.62 157.58 68.65
CA GLU A 139 -14.54 158.72 68.78
C GLU A 139 -14.81 159.09 70.25
N THR A 140 -14.99 158.11 71.15
CA THR A 140 -15.17 158.39 72.58
C THR A 140 -13.91 158.93 73.27
N ASN A 141 -12.71 158.49 72.86
CA ASN A 141 -11.46 158.99 73.40
C ASN A 141 -11.21 160.47 73.03
N HIS A 142 -11.58 160.90 71.81
CA HIS A 142 -11.49 162.31 71.41
C HIS A 142 -12.33 163.21 72.33
N GLN A 143 -13.60 162.83 72.56
CA GLN A 143 -14.53 163.60 73.41
C GLN A 143 -14.05 163.76 74.88
N LEU A 144 -13.27 162.81 75.38
CA LEU A 144 -12.64 162.90 76.71
C LEU A 144 -11.44 163.85 76.72
N CYS A 145 -10.67 163.92 75.63
CA CYS A 145 -9.53 164.84 75.50
C CYS A 145 -9.98 166.31 75.47
N ASP A 146 -11.06 166.62 74.73
CA ASP A 146 -11.59 167.98 74.59
C ASP A 146 -12.09 168.52 75.94
N ARG A 147 -12.89 167.73 76.67
CA ARG A 147 -13.38 168.08 78.02
C ARG A 147 -12.25 168.34 79.02
N ALA A 148 -11.15 167.60 78.91
CA ALA A 148 -9.95 167.87 79.70
C ALA A 148 -9.22 169.16 79.25
N GLY A 149 -9.37 169.59 78.00
CA GLY A 149 -8.88 170.88 77.51
C GLY A 149 -9.61 172.07 78.15
N ASP A 150 -10.94 172.01 78.24
CA ASP A 150 -11.77 173.10 78.73
C ASP A 150 -11.53 173.40 80.23
N LEU A 151 -11.47 172.35 81.06
CA LEU A 151 -11.13 172.44 82.48
C LEU A 151 -9.73 173.02 82.76
N ARG A 152 -8.84 173.05 81.76
CA ARG A 152 -7.50 173.65 81.86
C ARG A 152 -7.44 175.11 81.39
N ARG A 153 -8.55 175.71 80.95
CA ARG A 153 -8.64 177.15 80.64
C ARG A 153 -9.30 177.92 81.79
N SER A 154 -10.44 177.45 82.28
CA SER A 154 -11.18 178.07 83.39
C SER A 154 -10.43 178.15 84.73
N LEU A 155 -9.30 177.45 84.88
CA LEU A 155 -8.44 177.52 86.07
C LEU A 155 -7.39 178.65 86.03
N ARG A 156 -7.37 179.52 85.00
CA ARG A 156 -6.35 180.58 84.83
C ARG A 156 -6.86 182.01 84.94
N ASP A 157 -8.17 182.21 85.03
CA ASP A 157 -8.81 183.53 84.88
C ASP A 157 -9.20 184.21 86.22
N LEU A 158 -8.67 183.75 87.36
CA LEU A 158 -9.18 184.13 88.71
C LEU A 158 -8.16 184.76 89.69
N GLU A 159 -6.88 184.91 89.34
CA GLU A 159 -5.81 185.27 90.31
C GLU A 159 -5.29 186.73 90.22
N LEU A 160 -5.87 187.61 89.39
CA LEU A 160 -5.26 188.92 89.06
C LEU A 160 -6.22 190.13 89.00
N LEU A 161 -6.70 190.58 90.16
CA LEU A 161 -7.02 192.00 90.46
C LEU A 161 -7.28 192.15 91.99
N SER A 162 -6.25 192.17 92.84
CA SER A 162 -5.39 193.33 93.15
C SER A 162 -6.16 194.58 93.63
N SER A 163 -5.83 195.01 94.85
CA SER A 163 -6.46 196.10 95.60
C SER A 163 -5.95 197.49 95.21
N LEU A 164 -6.78 198.50 95.50
CA LEU A 164 -6.39 199.90 95.71
C LEU A 164 -7.25 200.46 96.86
N PHE A 165 -6.88 201.43 97.68
CA PHE A 165 -5.67 201.88 98.40
C PHE A 165 -6.15 203.15 99.18
N GLN A 166 -5.35 203.72 100.09
CA GLN A 166 -5.58 205.04 100.72
C GLN A 166 -6.92 205.28 101.49
N ILE A 167 -6.93 205.00 102.80
CA ILE A 167 -7.14 206.04 103.84
C ILE A 167 -6.16 205.76 105.00
N THR A 168 -4.91 206.19 104.85
CA THR A 168 -3.88 206.23 105.89
C THR A 168 -3.62 207.68 106.31
N SER A 169 -3.28 207.94 107.58
CA SER A 169 -2.43 209.06 108.05
C SER A 169 -2.52 209.27 109.58
N TYR A 170 -3.72 209.45 110.15
CA TYR A 170 -3.81 210.15 111.45
C TYR A 170 -3.63 209.29 112.71
N GLU A 171 -3.71 207.96 112.63
CA GLU A 171 -3.50 207.09 113.80
C GLU A 171 -2.01 206.82 114.12
N GLU A 172 -1.11 207.16 113.19
CA GLU A 172 0.26 206.67 113.16
C GLU A 172 1.08 207.10 114.39
N GLU A 173 0.87 208.31 114.90
CA GLU A 173 1.61 208.86 116.05
C GLU A 173 1.27 208.18 117.41
N ARG A 174 0.13 207.49 117.52
CA ARG A 174 -0.19 206.70 118.73
C ARG A 174 0.36 205.26 118.67
N ARG A 175 0.61 204.72 117.47
CA ARG A 175 1.03 203.32 117.28
C ARG A 175 2.47 203.07 117.71
N ALA A 176 3.37 204.02 117.47
CA ALA A 176 4.82 203.90 117.72
C ALA A 176 5.24 203.44 119.13
N ARG A 177 4.43 203.71 120.18
CA ARG A 177 4.68 203.21 121.54
C ARG A 177 4.28 201.75 121.76
N SER A 178 3.27 201.25 121.05
CA SER A 178 2.86 199.83 121.09
C SER A 178 3.78 198.95 120.24
N GLU A 179 4.26 199.47 119.11
CA GLU A 179 5.15 198.76 118.19
C GLU A 179 6.44 198.23 118.83
N LEU A 180 7.00 198.95 119.81
CA LEU A 180 8.21 198.52 120.53
C LEU A 180 7.97 197.29 121.43
N GLU A 181 6.80 197.19 122.07
CA GLU A 181 6.45 196.05 122.92
C GLU A 181 6.13 194.80 122.08
N ILE A 182 5.39 194.99 120.98
CA ILE A 182 5.16 193.97 119.94
C ILE A 182 6.49 193.45 119.38
N ARG A 183 7.51 194.31 119.24
CA ARG A 183 8.83 193.91 118.72
C ARG A 183 9.55 192.92 119.62
N CYS A 184 9.50 193.07 120.94
CA CYS A 184 10.07 192.09 121.88
C CYS A 184 9.36 190.74 121.83
N GLN A 185 8.03 190.75 121.74
CA GLN A 185 7.25 189.50 121.59
C GLN A 185 7.57 188.80 120.28
N ARG A 186 7.70 189.56 119.17
CA ARG A 186 8.05 188.99 117.86
C ARG A 186 9.45 188.37 117.83
N VAL A 187 10.46 189.02 118.39
CA VAL A 187 11.83 188.44 118.52
C VAL A 187 11.82 187.15 119.34
N THR A 188 10.91 187.02 120.30
CA THR A 188 10.76 185.79 121.11
C THR A 188 10.16 184.64 120.28
N LEU A 189 9.26 184.92 119.33
CA LEU A 189 8.74 183.95 118.37
C LEU A 189 9.78 183.60 117.28
N GLU A 190 10.49 184.59 116.74
CA GLU A 190 11.61 184.40 115.80
C GLU A 190 12.69 183.47 116.41
N LEU A 191 12.92 183.54 117.73
CA LEU A 191 13.81 182.65 118.48
C LEU A 191 13.24 181.24 118.74
N ALA A 192 11.93 181.03 118.65
CA ALA A 192 11.28 179.72 118.73
C ALA A 192 11.31 179.02 117.36
N ASP A 193 10.91 179.73 116.29
CA ASP A 193 10.91 179.23 114.91
C ASP A 193 12.31 178.79 114.47
N THR A 194 13.34 179.58 114.78
CA THR A 194 14.74 179.23 114.51
C THR A 194 15.21 177.97 115.26
N LYS A 195 14.71 177.72 116.48
CA LYS A 195 15.00 176.47 117.22
C LYS A 195 14.29 175.26 116.61
N GLN A 196 13.05 175.40 116.15
CA GLN A 196 12.36 174.33 115.43
C GLN A 196 13.10 174.01 114.11
N LEU A 197 13.49 175.01 113.34
CA LEU A 197 14.26 174.85 112.10
C LEU A 197 15.60 174.12 112.34
N ILE A 198 16.28 174.39 113.46
CA ILE A 198 17.48 173.66 113.87
C ILE A 198 17.15 172.20 114.21
N GLN A 199 16.13 171.93 115.04
CA GLN A 199 15.73 170.56 115.39
C GLN A 199 15.29 169.73 114.19
N GLU A 200 14.57 170.34 113.24
CA GLU A 200 14.25 169.71 111.97
C GLU A 200 15.49 169.44 111.12
N GLY A 201 16.46 170.35 111.12
CA GLY A 201 17.76 170.18 110.46
C GLY A 201 18.60 169.07 111.09
N ASP A 202 18.54 168.91 112.40
CA ASP A 202 19.22 167.85 113.16
C ASP A 202 18.58 166.49 112.86
N TYR A 203 17.26 166.36 112.93
CA TYR A 203 16.55 165.13 112.54
C TYR A 203 16.81 164.74 111.08
N LYS A 204 16.83 165.72 110.17
CA LYS A 204 17.17 165.51 108.74
C LYS A 204 18.64 165.04 108.59
N ARG A 205 19.57 165.50 109.43
CA ARG A 205 20.97 165.04 109.45
C ARG A 205 21.12 163.63 110.03
N GLU A 206 20.57 163.35 111.20
CA GLU A 206 20.69 162.03 111.86
C GLU A 206 20.06 160.92 111.01
N ASN A 207 18.91 161.17 110.39
CA ASN A 207 18.23 160.18 109.56
C ASN A 207 18.84 160.06 108.15
N TYR A 208 19.65 161.02 107.69
CA TYR A 208 20.29 160.98 106.36
C TYR A 208 21.13 159.72 106.18
N ASP A 209 21.97 159.36 107.16
CA ASP A 209 22.83 158.17 107.07
C ASP A 209 22.04 156.86 107.10
N LYS A 210 20.81 156.84 107.62
CA LYS A 210 19.90 155.69 107.53
C LYS A 210 19.29 155.58 106.14
N ILE A 211 18.65 156.65 105.67
CA ILE A 211 18.03 156.71 104.34
C ILE A 211 19.06 156.44 103.24
N LYS A 212 20.27 156.99 103.39
CA LYS A 212 21.40 156.72 102.48
C LYS A 212 21.75 155.24 102.46
N ARG A 213 21.93 154.57 103.61
CA ARG A 213 22.23 153.12 103.66
C ARG A 213 21.13 152.26 103.03
N GLU A 214 19.86 152.60 103.28
CA GLU A 214 18.72 151.90 102.67
C GLU A 214 18.71 152.08 101.14
N ARG A 215 18.91 153.32 100.67
CA ARG A 215 19.02 153.66 99.25
C ARG A 215 20.22 152.99 98.57
N ASP A 216 21.40 153.05 99.19
CA ASP A 216 22.63 152.40 98.70
C ASP A 216 22.46 150.87 98.65
N GLY A 217 21.69 150.30 99.60
CA GLY A 217 21.25 148.90 99.61
C GLY A 217 20.33 148.55 98.44
N TYR A 218 19.24 149.29 98.24
CA TYR A 218 18.37 149.10 97.07
C TYR A 218 19.11 149.31 95.74
N GLU A 219 20.09 150.22 95.67
CA GLU A 219 20.99 150.33 94.52
C GLU A 219 21.85 149.06 94.30
N THR A 220 22.28 148.36 95.36
CA THR A 220 22.96 147.05 95.21
C THR A 220 22.00 145.96 94.74
N GLU A 221 20.80 145.86 95.31
CA GLU A 221 19.79 144.87 94.91
C GLU A 221 19.36 145.06 93.45
N VAL A 222 19.11 146.30 93.01
CA VAL A 222 18.79 146.61 91.61
C VAL A 222 19.95 146.25 90.68
N ARG A 223 21.21 146.45 91.09
CA ARG A 223 22.39 146.02 90.32
C ARG A 223 22.51 144.50 90.23
N GLU A 224 22.17 143.77 91.29
CA GLU A 224 22.15 142.31 91.27
C GLU A 224 20.99 141.74 90.43
N LEU A 225 19.79 142.29 90.56
CA LEU A 225 18.62 141.86 89.79
C LEU A 225 18.82 142.10 88.30
N ARG A 226 19.45 143.22 87.90
CA ARG A 226 19.86 143.46 86.51
C ARG A 226 20.85 142.41 86.00
N LYS A 227 21.89 142.05 86.77
CA LYS A 227 22.81 140.96 86.41
C LYS A 227 22.12 139.60 86.30
N LYS A 228 21.18 139.30 87.20
CA LYS A 228 20.39 138.05 87.19
C LYS A 228 19.49 138.00 85.95
N LEU A 229 18.87 139.11 85.57
CA LEU A 229 18.09 139.24 84.32
C LEU A 229 18.99 139.08 83.08
N GLU A 230 20.12 139.79 83.01
CA GLU A 230 21.09 139.70 81.91
C GLU A 230 21.59 138.26 81.68
N MET A 231 21.89 137.52 82.77
CA MET A 231 22.24 136.09 82.68
C MET A 231 21.07 135.20 82.24
N LEU A 232 19.83 135.54 82.60
CA LEU A 232 18.63 134.85 82.13
C LEU A 232 18.35 135.12 80.65
N ASP A 233 18.56 136.35 80.16
CA ASP A 233 18.44 136.69 78.75
C ASP A 233 19.53 136.01 77.90
N LEU A 234 20.77 135.96 78.40
CA LEU A 234 21.87 135.22 77.76
C LEU A 234 21.60 133.71 77.68
N THR A 235 21.08 133.10 78.75
CA THR A 235 20.72 131.67 78.73
C THR A 235 19.46 131.39 77.91
N HIS A 236 18.45 132.25 77.95
CA HIS A 236 17.25 132.12 77.11
C HIS A 236 17.57 132.27 75.62
N THR A 237 18.44 133.21 75.24
CA THR A 237 18.88 133.37 73.85
C THR A 237 19.80 132.24 73.38
N ALA A 238 20.57 131.61 74.28
CA ALA A 238 21.31 130.37 73.98
C ALA A 238 20.36 129.20 73.72
N LEU A 239 19.47 128.87 74.66
CA LEU A 239 18.47 127.80 74.52
C LEU A 239 17.55 128.00 73.31
N THR A 240 17.24 129.25 72.96
CA THR A 240 16.45 129.56 71.75
C THR A 240 17.22 129.28 70.46
N LYS A 241 18.56 129.45 70.44
CA LYS A 241 19.40 129.03 69.30
C LYS A 241 19.45 127.52 69.21
N GLU A 242 19.75 126.82 70.30
CA GLU A 242 19.77 125.34 70.35
C GLU A 242 18.44 124.74 69.87
N ARG A 243 17.31 125.25 70.35
CA ARG A 243 15.97 124.87 69.86
C ARG A 243 15.78 125.15 68.36
N ASN A 244 16.27 126.28 67.86
CA ASN A 244 16.18 126.60 66.42
C ASN A 244 17.05 125.67 65.57
N ASP A 245 18.23 125.30 66.05
CA ASP A 245 19.17 124.45 65.33
C ASP A 245 18.70 122.98 65.35
N LEU A 246 18.22 122.47 66.50
CA LEU A 246 17.51 121.20 66.60
C LEU A 246 16.26 121.15 65.70
N ASN A 247 15.49 122.24 65.57
CA ASN A 247 14.37 122.29 64.63
C ASN A 247 14.82 122.22 63.16
N LYS A 248 16.00 122.76 62.80
CA LYS A 248 16.57 122.60 61.45
C LYS A 248 17.00 121.16 61.22
N GLU A 249 17.66 120.53 62.20
CA GLU A 249 18.07 119.12 62.13
C GLU A 249 16.85 118.18 62.02
N VAL A 250 15.79 118.41 62.80
CA VAL A 250 14.53 117.67 62.66
C VAL A 250 13.94 117.86 61.27
N ALA A 251 13.98 119.08 60.69
CA ALA A 251 13.48 119.32 59.34
C ALA A 251 14.34 118.64 58.24
N THR A 252 15.67 118.63 58.35
CA THR A 252 16.54 117.94 57.39
C THR A 252 16.44 116.42 57.51
N LEU A 253 16.32 115.88 58.73
CA LEU A 253 16.05 114.47 58.98
C LEU A 253 14.67 114.05 58.44
N GLN A 254 13.63 114.87 58.61
CA GLN A 254 12.32 114.64 58.00
C GLN A 254 12.41 114.61 56.46
N GLN A 255 13.12 115.57 55.85
CA GLN A 255 13.34 115.57 54.40
C GLN A 255 14.07 114.30 53.93
N SER A 256 15.15 113.91 54.62
CA SER A 256 15.90 112.67 54.37
C SER A 256 15.01 111.43 54.44
N VAL A 257 14.17 111.31 55.48
CA VAL A 257 13.19 110.21 55.62
C VAL A 257 12.19 110.20 54.46
N THR A 258 11.69 111.37 54.01
CA THR A 258 10.78 111.41 52.84
C THR A 258 11.45 111.06 51.51
N LEU A 259 12.78 111.22 51.39
CA LEU A 259 13.53 110.77 50.22
C LEU A 259 13.76 109.25 50.28
N MET A 260 14.30 108.75 51.39
CA MET A 260 14.52 107.31 51.62
C MET A 260 13.23 106.48 51.48
N GLN A 261 12.07 107.03 51.87
CA GLN A 261 10.77 106.40 51.67
C GLN A 261 10.36 106.33 50.18
N LYS A 262 10.66 107.36 49.37
CA LYS A 262 10.44 107.31 47.91
C LYS A 262 11.36 106.31 47.23
N ASP A 263 12.62 106.24 47.65
CA ASP A 263 13.60 105.29 47.09
C ASP A 263 13.22 103.85 47.44
N LYS A 264 12.78 103.60 48.68
CA LYS A 264 12.16 102.33 49.10
C LYS A 264 10.94 101.99 48.24
N ASP A 265 10.03 102.94 48.01
CA ASP A 265 8.82 102.71 47.22
C ASP A 265 9.11 102.49 45.72
N TYR A 266 10.19 103.08 45.20
CA TYR A 266 10.70 102.83 43.85
C TYR A 266 11.30 101.41 43.74
N LEU A 267 12.21 101.05 44.65
CA LEU A 267 12.83 99.72 44.69
C LEU A 267 11.80 98.61 44.93
N ASN A 268 10.76 98.87 45.73
CA ASN A 268 9.65 97.92 45.90
C ASN A 268 8.87 97.69 44.60
N ARG A 269 8.58 98.74 43.81
CA ARG A 269 7.95 98.59 42.49
C ARG A 269 8.84 97.82 41.53
N GLN A 270 10.13 98.15 41.50
CA GLN A 270 11.10 97.46 40.64
C GLN A 270 11.22 95.97 40.99
N ASN A 271 11.27 95.61 42.28
CA ASN A 271 11.23 94.22 42.72
C ASN A 271 9.90 93.53 42.36
N MET A 272 8.76 94.21 42.47
CA MET A 272 7.46 93.68 42.06
C MET A 272 7.41 93.38 40.56
N GLU A 273 7.91 94.29 39.72
CA GLU A 273 8.05 94.09 38.27
C GLU A 273 9.00 92.94 37.94
N LEU A 274 10.14 92.84 38.62
CA LEU A 274 11.10 91.75 38.42
C LEU A 274 10.49 90.40 38.80
N ASN A 275 9.79 90.31 39.93
CA ASN A 275 9.11 89.08 40.36
C ASN A 275 8.05 88.63 39.34
N VAL A 276 7.25 89.55 38.80
CA VAL A 276 6.27 89.23 37.73
C VAL A 276 6.98 88.79 36.44
N ARG A 277 8.13 89.37 36.09
CA ARG A 277 8.93 88.93 34.94
C ARG A 277 9.55 87.54 35.16
N CYS A 278 10.03 87.23 36.36
CA CYS A 278 10.54 85.91 36.73
C CYS A 278 9.44 84.85 36.61
N ALA A 279 8.30 85.06 37.29
CA ALA A 279 7.15 84.17 37.23
C ALA A 279 6.69 83.92 35.77
N HIS A 280 6.72 84.94 34.91
CA HIS A 280 6.37 84.78 33.50
C HIS A 280 7.42 83.98 32.68
N GLN A 281 8.71 84.03 33.03
CA GLN A 281 9.71 83.15 32.40
C GLN A 281 9.67 81.72 32.97
N GLU A 282 9.30 81.55 34.25
CA GLU A 282 9.07 80.24 34.89
C GLU A 282 7.87 79.54 34.22
N ASP A 283 6.71 80.22 34.14
CA ASP A 283 5.53 79.81 33.36
C ASP A 283 5.87 79.36 31.93
N ARG A 284 6.79 80.08 31.29
CA ARG A 284 7.24 79.82 29.92
C ARG A 284 8.19 78.62 29.86
N LEU A 285 9.08 78.45 30.84
CA LEU A 285 9.96 77.29 30.96
C LEU A 285 9.15 76.02 31.17
N ASP A 286 8.14 76.03 32.04
CA ASP A 286 7.31 74.85 32.34
C ASP A 286 6.47 74.41 31.13
N ARG A 287 5.93 75.37 30.37
CA ARG A 287 5.27 75.09 29.08
C ARG A 287 6.23 74.46 28.06
N MET A 288 7.46 74.96 27.97
CA MET A 288 8.49 74.45 27.05
C MET A 288 9.02 73.06 27.48
N GLN A 289 9.14 72.81 28.79
CA GLN A 289 9.44 71.48 29.34
C GLN A 289 8.32 70.49 29.05
N THR A 290 7.07 70.89 29.22
CA THR A 290 5.90 70.04 28.90
C THR A 290 5.90 69.66 27.42
N GLN A 291 6.10 70.63 26.51
CA GLN A 291 6.24 70.38 25.06
C GLN A 291 7.44 69.47 24.73
N LEU A 292 8.56 69.56 25.48
CA LEU A 292 9.71 68.68 25.32
C LEU A 292 9.41 67.24 25.75
N GLU A 293 8.72 67.02 26.87
CA GLU A 293 8.34 65.67 27.31
C GLU A 293 7.25 65.06 26.41
N ASP A 294 6.29 65.83 25.94
CA ASP A 294 5.26 65.32 25.02
C ASP A 294 5.82 65.01 23.63
N THR A 295 6.81 65.76 23.14
CA THR A 295 7.51 65.41 21.88
C THR A 295 8.46 64.21 22.04
N LYS A 296 9.08 64.00 23.22
CA LYS A 296 9.79 62.75 23.54
C LYS A 296 8.86 61.54 23.54
N LYS A 297 7.73 61.62 24.25
CA LYS A 297 6.69 60.56 24.27
C LYS A 297 6.19 60.26 22.86
N ALA A 298 5.79 61.27 22.08
CA ALA A 298 5.30 61.07 20.71
C ALA A 298 6.33 60.38 19.79
N ARG A 299 7.63 60.66 19.99
CA ARG A 299 8.74 59.97 19.32
C ARG A 299 8.88 58.52 19.80
N GLU A 300 8.76 58.26 21.09
CA GLU A 300 8.82 56.92 21.69
C GLU A 300 7.65 56.06 21.22
N ASP A 301 6.41 56.56 21.31
CA ASP A 301 5.20 56.02 20.70
C ASP A 301 5.39 55.61 19.24
N ALA A 302 6.00 56.48 18.43
CA ALA A 302 6.27 56.22 17.01
C ALA A 302 7.33 55.14 16.81
N TYR A 303 8.36 55.09 17.66
CA TYR A 303 9.39 54.08 17.64
C TYR A 303 8.86 52.70 18.08
N GLU A 304 8.01 52.65 19.11
CA GLU A 304 7.34 51.41 19.53
C GLU A 304 6.43 50.87 18.43
N LYS A 305 5.62 51.73 17.78
CA LYS A 305 4.77 51.35 16.63
C LYS A 305 5.61 50.83 15.45
N TYR A 306 6.76 51.45 15.17
CA TYR A 306 7.71 50.97 14.17
C TYR A 306 8.32 49.60 14.54
N VAL A 307 8.79 49.43 15.77
CA VAL A 307 9.38 48.17 16.27
C VAL A 307 8.34 47.04 16.24
N ALA A 308 7.13 47.29 16.73
CA ALA A 308 6.03 46.32 16.70
C ALA A 308 5.65 45.92 15.26
N SER A 309 5.58 46.89 14.33
CA SER A 309 5.32 46.60 12.90
C SER A 309 6.46 45.79 12.26
N ARG A 310 7.72 46.17 12.50
CA ARG A 310 8.92 45.45 12.04
C ARG A 310 8.92 44.01 12.54
N ASP A 311 8.66 43.80 13.82
CA ASP A 311 8.74 42.48 14.45
C ASP A 311 7.54 41.60 14.11
N HIS A 312 6.36 42.20 13.88
CA HIS A 312 5.21 41.52 13.28
C HIS A 312 5.54 41.01 11.88
N TYR A 313 6.03 41.86 10.96
CA TYR A 313 6.40 41.43 9.61
C TYR A 313 7.55 40.41 9.61
N LYS A 314 8.57 40.59 10.46
CA LYS A 314 9.63 39.60 10.65
C LYS A 314 9.04 38.24 11.04
N THR A 315 8.14 38.22 12.03
CA THR A 315 7.46 37.00 12.50
C THR A 315 6.61 36.38 11.38
N GLU A 316 5.93 37.18 10.55
CA GLU A 316 5.20 36.66 9.40
C GLU A 316 6.12 35.97 8.36
N TYR A 317 7.28 36.56 8.04
CA TYR A 317 8.23 35.94 7.12
C TYR A 317 8.88 34.69 7.72
N GLU A 318 9.19 34.70 9.02
CA GLU A 318 9.68 33.52 9.75
C GLU A 318 8.61 32.43 9.89
N ASN A 319 7.31 32.77 9.89
CA ASN A 319 6.21 31.81 9.82
C ASN A 319 6.10 31.22 8.41
N LYS A 320 5.95 32.06 7.37
CA LYS A 320 5.83 31.63 5.97
C LYS A 320 6.98 30.71 5.56
N LEU A 321 8.22 31.05 5.92
CA LEU A 321 9.39 30.21 5.66
C LEU A 321 9.36 28.87 6.45
N ARG A 322 8.86 28.86 7.68
CA ARG A 322 8.66 27.60 8.45
C ARG A 322 7.58 26.73 7.82
N ASP A 323 6.46 27.31 7.42
CA ASP A 323 5.34 26.62 6.80
C ASP A 323 5.73 26.05 5.43
N GLU A 324 6.51 26.78 4.62
CA GLU A 324 7.09 26.30 3.36
C GLU A 324 8.08 25.15 3.59
N LEU A 325 8.98 25.26 4.56
CA LEU A 325 9.93 24.20 4.90
C LEU A 325 9.22 22.93 5.41
N GLU A 326 8.17 23.07 6.21
CA GLU A 326 7.40 21.94 6.73
C GLU A 326 6.47 21.34 5.67
N HIS A 327 5.94 22.14 4.74
CA HIS A 327 5.23 21.64 3.55
C HIS A 327 6.17 20.83 2.64
N ILE A 328 7.39 21.30 2.41
CA ILE A 328 8.41 20.56 1.65
C ILE A 328 8.75 19.25 2.38
N ARG A 329 9.04 19.28 3.69
CA ARG A 329 9.32 18.08 4.50
C ARG A 329 8.20 17.05 4.45
N THR A 330 6.96 17.46 4.75
CA THR A 330 5.80 16.56 4.78
C THR A 330 5.51 15.97 3.40
N LYS A 331 5.63 16.76 2.33
CA LYS A 331 5.52 16.28 0.95
C LYS A 331 6.62 15.27 0.60
N THR A 332 7.90 15.58 0.87
CA THR A 332 9.01 14.68 0.59
C THR A 332 8.91 13.38 1.40
N SER A 333 8.52 13.43 2.67
CA SER A 333 8.24 12.23 3.47
C SER A 333 7.10 11.40 2.87
N HIS A 334 6.01 12.03 2.43
CA HIS A 334 4.90 11.32 1.79
C HIS A 334 5.28 10.70 0.44
N GLU A 335 6.12 11.38 -0.36
CA GLU A 335 6.68 10.84 -1.60
C GLU A 335 7.60 9.63 -1.32
N ILE A 336 8.47 9.71 -0.31
CA ILE A 336 9.32 8.59 0.15
C ILE A 336 8.45 7.41 0.61
N GLU A 337 7.45 7.62 1.47
CA GLU A 337 6.52 6.58 1.89
C GLU A 337 5.76 5.97 0.70
N SER A 338 5.36 6.78 -0.27
CA SER A 338 4.64 6.32 -1.46
C SER A 338 5.53 5.45 -2.35
N LEU A 339 6.78 5.84 -2.56
CA LEU A 339 7.79 5.05 -3.27
C LEU A 339 8.11 3.75 -2.51
N GLN A 340 8.25 3.79 -1.18
CA GLN A 340 8.45 2.59 -0.35
C GLN A 340 7.25 1.64 -0.43
N ARG A 341 6.02 2.16 -0.33
CA ARG A 341 4.78 1.38 -0.48
C ARG A 341 4.67 0.76 -1.86
N ALA A 342 4.89 1.53 -2.93
CA ALA A 342 4.85 1.03 -4.31
C ALA A 342 5.92 -0.03 -4.57
N SER A 343 7.16 0.21 -4.14
CA SER A 343 8.29 -0.73 -4.25
C SER A 343 8.00 -2.05 -3.52
N LYS A 344 7.56 -1.98 -2.25
CA LYS A 344 7.10 -3.14 -1.49
C LYS A 344 5.98 -3.89 -2.22
N GLU A 345 4.97 -3.18 -2.71
CA GLU A 345 3.84 -3.80 -3.42
C GLU A 345 4.27 -4.46 -4.74
N THR A 346 5.26 -3.91 -5.46
CA THR A 346 5.84 -4.59 -6.63
C THR A 346 6.58 -5.87 -6.25
N TYR A 347 7.40 -5.87 -5.19
CA TYR A 347 8.05 -7.09 -4.70
C TYR A 347 7.03 -8.13 -4.20
N GLU A 348 5.92 -7.70 -3.57
CA GLU A 348 4.85 -8.58 -3.11
C GLU A 348 3.95 -9.10 -4.25
N ARG A 349 3.84 -8.38 -5.37
CA ARG A 349 3.26 -8.91 -6.63
C ARG A 349 4.19 -9.96 -7.26
N GLU A 350 5.46 -9.62 -7.44
CA GLU A 350 6.45 -10.53 -8.03
C GLU A 350 6.62 -11.82 -7.22
N ASN A 351 6.70 -11.73 -5.89
CA ASN A 351 6.75 -12.90 -5.01
C ASN A 351 5.48 -13.77 -5.08
N ARG A 352 4.31 -13.22 -5.41
CA ARG A 352 3.10 -14.02 -5.67
C ARG A 352 3.20 -14.71 -7.02
N ASN A 353 3.52 -13.97 -8.09
CA ASN A 353 3.70 -14.52 -9.43
C ASN A 353 4.76 -15.66 -9.46
N LEU A 354 5.87 -15.51 -8.73
CA LEU A 354 6.91 -16.54 -8.60
C LEU A 354 6.46 -17.77 -7.80
N ARG A 355 5.57 -17.61 -6.81
CA ARG A 355 4.96 -18.76 -6.09
C ARG A 355 3.92 -19.46 -6.97
N GLU A 356 3.06 -18.72 -7.65
CA GLU A 356 2.03 -19.25 -8.54
C GLU A 356 2.64 -19.99 -9.73
N THR A 357 3.68 -19.45 -10.37
CA THR A 357 4.41 -20.14 -11.45
C THR A 357 5.15 -21.38 -10.97
N ARG A 358 5.80 -21.34 -9.79
CA ARG A 358 6.37 -22.52 -9.13
C ARG A 358 5.30 -23.59 -8.87
N ASP A 359 4.15 -23.22 -8.31
CA ASP A 359 3.11 -24.17 -7.90
C ASP A 359 2.41 -24.78 -9.13
N ASN A 360 2.21 -24.01 -10.19
CA ASN A 360 1.79 -24.52 -11.49
C ASN A 360 2.82 -25.52 -12.07
N ALA A 361 4.12 -25.20 -12.04
CA ALA A 361 5.17 -26.12 -12.50
C ALA A 361 5.26 -27.40 -11.66
N VAL A 362 5.00 -27.33 -10.35
CA VAL A 362 4.89 -28.52 -9.47
C VAL A 362 3.69 -29.38 -9.89
N ILE A 363 2.53 -28.77 -10.13
CA ILE A 363 1.31 -29.48 -10.60
C ILE A 363 1.55 -30.14 -11.95
N GLU A 364 2.21 -29.47 -12.90
CA GLU A 364 2.56 -30.06 -14.20
C GLU A 364 3.57 -31.20 -14.08
N LYS A 365 4.60 -31.04 -13.23
CA LYS A 365 5.56 -32.10 -12.91
C LYS A 365 4.88 -33.31 -12.26
N ASP A 366 3.88 -33.11 -11.38
CA ASP A 366 3.14 -34.22 -10.77
C ASP A 366 2.16 -34.89 -11.75
N ARG A 367 1.55 -34.14 -12.68
CA ARG A 367 0.81 -34.71 -13.82
C ARG A 367 1.73 -35.57 -14.70
N ALA A 368 2.92 -35.07 -15.02
CA ALA A 368 3.90 -35.79 -15.83
C ALA A 368 4.40 -37.07 -15.15
N LEU A 369 4.70 -37.04 -13.84
CA LEU A 369 5.06 -38.23 -13.06
C LEU A 369 3.93 -39.26 -12.98
N ASN A 370 2.67 -38.83 -12.94
CA ASN A 370 1.55 -39.77 -12.97
C ASN A 370 1.36 -40.39 -14.37
N ALA A 371 1.54 -39.61 -15.44
CA ALA A 371 1.52 -40.14 -16.80
C ALA A 371 2.71 -41.10 -17.08
N GLU A 372 3.88 -40.84 -16.50
CA GLU A 372 5.06 -41.72 -16.55
C GLU A 372 4.80 -43.04 -15.81
N ARG A 373 4.27 -43.00 -14.58
CA ARG A 373 3.82 -44.20 -13.85
C ARG A 373 2.77 -45.00 -14.61
N ASP A 374 1.78 -44.34 -15.21
CA ASP A 374 0.74 -44.98 -16.02
C ASP A 374 1.29 -45.61 -17.30
N ALA A 375 2.36 -45.04 -17.88
CA ALA A 375 3.06 -45.61 -19.03
C ALA A 375 3.94 -46.80 -18.61
N GLN A 376 4.67 -46.69 -17.50
CA GLN A 376 5.48 -47.76 -16.93
C GLN A 376 4.62 -48.97 -16.55
N ALA A 377 3.47 -48.76 -15.88
CA ALA A 377 2.54 -49.84 -15.53
C ALA A 377 1.99 -50.57 -16.78
N LYS A 378 1.74 -49.87 -17.89
CA LYS A 378 1.35 -50.49 -19.17
C LYS A 378 2.52 -51.25 -19.81
N TYR A 379 3.74 -50.71 -19.73
CA TYR A 379 4.94 -51.39 -20.21
C TYR A 379 5.19 -52.69 -19.43
N ASP A 380 5.09 -52.65 -18.09
CA ASP A 380 5.23 -53.84 -17.24
C ASP A 380 4.11 -54.87 -17.53
N GLN A 381 2.87 -54.42 -17.73
CA GLN A 381 1.77 -55.28 -18.18
C GLN A 381 2.07 -55.94 -19.54
N HIS A 382 2.64 -55.19 -20.50
CA HIS A 382 3.03 -55.73 -21.80
C HIS A 382 4.25 -56.66 -21.71
N LEU A 383 5.20 -56.43 -20.80
CA LEU A 383 6.30 -57.36 -20.52
C LEU A 383 5.78 -58.68 -19.95
N ASP A 384 4.83 -58.65 -19.02
CA ASP A 384 4.25 -59.87 -18.46
C ASP A 384 3.34 -60.61 -19.45
N GLN A 385 2.61 -59.89 -20.31
CA GLN A 385 1.94 -60.48 -21.47
C GLN A 385 2.94 -61.15 -22.42
N PHE A 386 4.05 -60.48 -22.74
CA PHE A 386 5.11 -61.04 -23.59
C PHE A 386 5.75 -62.28 -22.97
N ARG A 387 6.06 -62.26 -21.66
CA ARG A 387 6.58 -63.42 -20.91
C ARG A 387 5.60 -64.59 -20.90
N GLN A 388 4.31 -64.33 -20.72
CA GLN A 388 3.26 -65.37 -20.77
C GLN A 388 3.14 -65.97 -22.18
N LEU A 389 3.12 -65.12 -23.22
CA LEU A 389 3.12 -65.57 -24.61
C LEU A 389 4.37 -66.38 -24.94
N GLN A 390 5.56 -65.91 -24.52
CA GLN A 390 6.81 -66.65 -24.68
C GLN A 390 6.75 -68.01 -24.00
N LEU A 391 6.36 -68.11 -22.72
CA LEU A 391 6.23 -69.39 -22.01
C LEU A 391 5.20 -70.32 -22.68
N SER A 392 4.10 -69.78 -23.24
CA SER A 392 3.12 -70.57 -24.00
C SER A 392 3.66 -71.04 -25.36
N SER A 393 4.52 -70.24 -25.99
CA SER A 393 5.21 -70.59 -27.24
C SER A 393 6.31 -71.62 -27.00
N ASP A 394 7.15 -71.43 -25.99
CA ASP A 394 8.24 -72.34 -25.61
C ASP A 394 7.69 -73.70 -25.17
N SER A 395 6.60 -73.73 -24.40
CA SER A 395 5.91 -74.99 -24.07
C SER A 395 5.29 -75.65 -25.30
N ARG A 396 4.67 -74.89 -26.21
CA ARG A 396 4.14 -75.43 -27.48
C ARG A 396 5.24 -75.93 -28.43
N VAL A 397 6.39 -75.28 -28.46
CA VAL A 397 7.58 -75.74 -29.20
C VAL A 397 8.12 -77.02 -28.56
N ALA A 398 8.18 -77.12 -27.23
CA ALA A 398 8.57 -78.35 -26.54
C ALA A 398 7.59 -79.51 -26.79
N GLU A 399 6.27 -79.26 -26.79
CA GLU A 399 5.25 -80.23 -27.21
C GLU A 399 5.49 -80.72 -28.64
N LEU A 400 5.63 -79.81 -29.59
CA LEU A 400 5.82 -80.15 -31.01
C LEU A 400 7.15 -80.88 -31.25
N LEU A 401 8.24 -80.48 -30.59
CA LEU A 401 9.52 -81.19 -30.64
C LEU A 401 9.40 -82.61 -30.08
N ASN A 402 8.62 -82.82 -29.01
CA ASN A 402 8.39 -84.15 -28.46
C ASN A 402 7.45 -85.00 -29.34
N GLN A 403 6.43 -84.40 -29.97
CA GLN A 403 5.62 -85.06 -31.00
C GLN A 403 6.45 -85.47 -32.22
N VAL A 404 7.36 -84.60 -32.69
CA VAL A 404 8.29 -84.91 -33.80
C VAL A 404 9.26 -86.03 -33.41
N LYS A 405 9.80 -86.06 -32.18
CA LYS A 405 10.61 -87.18 -31.68
C LYS A 405 9.81 -88.50 -31.67
N LEU A 406 8.57 -88.49 -31.17
CA LEU A 406 7.71 -89.67 -31.17
C LEU A 406 7.40 -90.14 -32.60
N LYS A 407 7.07 -89.23 -33.51
CA LYS A 407 6.85 -89.55 -34.93
C LYS A 407 8.12 -90.04 -35.63
N LYS A 408 9.30 -89.56 -35.25
CA LYS A 408 10.60 -90.08 -35.71
C LYS A 408 10.82 -91.53 -35.24
N PHE A 409 10.56 -91.85 -33.98
CA PHE A 409 10.66 -93.24 -33.48
C PHE A 409 9.60 -94.17 -34.10
N GLU A 410 8.38 -93.68 -34.34
CA GLU A 410 7.35 -94.44 -35.07
C GLU A 410 7.76 -94.70 -36.53
N LEU A 411 8.35 -93.71 -37.20
CA LEU A 411 8.90 -93.82 -38.56
C LEU A 411 10.08 -94.80 -38.60
N GLU A 412 11.06 -94.68 -37.71
CA GLU A 412 12.22 -95.59 -37.60
C GLU A 412 11.77 -97.03 -37.36
N ARG A 413 10.80 -97.25 -36.46
CA ARG A 413 10.19 -98.57 -36.25
C ARG A 413 9.49 -99.07 -37.52
N SER A 414 8.75 -98.21 -38.21
CA SER A 414 8.07 -98.58 -39.46
C SER A 414 9.04 -98.86 -40.59
N GLN A 415 10.18 -98.16 -40.63
CA GLN A 415 11.27 -98.38 -41.59
C GLN A 415 11.98 -99.70 -41.33
N MET A 416 12.31 -100.04 -40.08
CA MET A 416 12.87 -101.37 -39.78
C MET A 416 11.93 -102.51 -40.19
N VAL A 417 10.63 -102.38 -39.93
CA VAL A 417 9.62 -103.37 -40.37
C VAL A 417 9.48 -103.39 -41.90
N GLN A 418 9.56 -102.25 -42.58
CA GLN A 418 9.57 -102.18 -44.05
C GLN A 418 10.81 -102.87 -44.63
N GLU A 419 12.00 -102.61 -44.08
CA GLU A 419 13.24 -103.24 -44.52
C GLU A 419 13.25 -104.75 -44.23
N GLU A 420 12.76 -105.19 -43.07
CA GLU A 420 12.63 -106.61 -42.73
C GLU A 420 11.66 -107.32 -43.68
N THR A 421 10.48 -106.73 -43.93
CA THR A 421 9.51 -107.30 -44.90
C THR A 421 10.03 -107.26 -46.34
N ALA A 422 10.82 -106.25 -46.73
CA ALA A 422 11.49 -106.21 -48.04
C ALA A 422 12.61 -107.26 -48.17
N ARG A 423 13.42 -107.47 -47.12
CA ARG A 423 14.42 -108.56 -47.06
C ARG A 423 13.73 -109.92 -47.17
N ASN A 424 12.66 -110.14 -46.41
CA ASN A 424 11.89 -111.38 -46.44
C ASN A 424 11.24 -111.60 -47.82
N LEU A 425 10.69 -110.55 -48.46
CA LEU A 425 10.18 -110.62 -49.83
C LEU A 425 11.29 -110.99 -50.83
N SER A 426 12.49 -110.40 -50.70
CA SER A 426 13.63 -110.74 -51.57
C SER A 426 14.12 -112.17 -51.37
N LEU A 427 14.15 -112.66 -50.13
CA LEU A 427 14.44 -114.07 -49.85
C LEU A 427 13.39 -115.00 -50.48
N CYS A 428 12.10 -114.71 -50.30
CA CYS A 428 11.02 -115.45 -50.95
C CYS A 428 11.10 -115.41 -52.49
N GLN A 429 11.51 -114.28 -53.08
CA GLN A 429 11.75 -114.17 -54.53
C GLN A 429 12.91 -115.07 -54.98
N ILE A 430 14.03 -115.09 -54.25
CA ILE A 430 15.18 -115.96 -54.52
C ILE A 430 14.80 -117.44 -54.35
N GLU A 431 13.94 -117.77 -53.37
CA GLU A 431 13.40 -119.11 -53.21
C GLU A 431 12.46 -119.49 -54.36
N CYS A 432 11.53 -118.61 -54.76
CA CYS A 432 10.69 -118.81 -55.95
C CYS A 432 11.54 -119.02 -57.21
N GLU A 433 12.56 -118.21 -57.47
CA GLU A 433 13.51 -118.41 -58.56
C GLU A 433 14.22 -119.77 -58.48
N LYS A 434 14.68 -120.17 -57.29
CA LYS A 434 15.35 -121.45 -57.04
C LYS A 434 14.40 -122.64 -57.27
N HIS A 435 13.12 -122.50 -56.89
CA HIS A 435 12.08 -123.48 -57.17
C HIS A 435 11.71 -123.52 -58.66
N GLN A 436 11.68 -122.37 -59.35
CA GLN A 436 11.43 -122.30 -60.79
C GLN A 436 12.60 -122.86 -61.61
N LYS A 437 13.85 -122.54 -61.26
CA LYS A 437 15.06 -123.15 -61.85
C LYS A 437 15.12 -124.66 -61.61
N LYS A 438 14.70 -125.14 -60.42
CA LYS A 438 14.51 -126.58 -60.17
C LYS A 438 13.42 -127.19 -61.07
N LEU A 439 12.27 -126.52 -61.23
CA LEU A 439 11.22 -126.96 -62.15
C LEU A 439 11.74 -127.03 -63.59
N GLU A 440 12.44 -126.01 -64.08
CA GLU A 440 13.05 -126.04 -65.42
C GLU A 440 14.01 -127.21 -65.62
N VAL A 441 14.85 -127.53 -64.63
CA VAL A 441 15.76 -128.69 -64.70
C VAL A 441 14.97 -130.00 -64.70
N LEU A 442 14.00 -130.17 -63.78
CA LEU A 442 13.14 -131.36 -63.73
C LEU A 442 12.29 -131.51 -65.00
N THR A 443 11.84 -130.42 -65.62
CA THR A 443 11.14 -130.41 -66.90
C THR A 443 12.07 -130.80 -68.06
N LYS A 444 13.34 -130.33 -68.06
CA LYS A 444 14.36 -130.75 -69.04
C LYS A 444 14.73 -132.23 -68.87
N GLU A 445 14.88 -132.71 -67.64
CA GLU A 445 15.10 -134.13 -67.34
C GLU A 445 13.89 -134.99 -67.72
N PHE A 446 12.66 -134.54 -67.42
CA PHE A 446 11.42 -135.21 -67.82
C PHE A 446 11.31 -135.32 -69.34
N TYR A 447 11.50 -134.22 -70.09
CA TYR A 447 11.48 -134.28 -71.56
C TYR A 447 12.66 -135.07 -72.14
N GLY A 448 13.82 -135.09 -71.47
CA GLY A 448 14.95 -135.95 -71.83
C GLY A 448 14.64 -137.43 -71.65
N LEU A 449 14.06 -137.81 -70.51
CA LEU A 449 13.56 -139.15 -70.21
C LEU A 449 12.45 -139.56 -71.18
N GLN A 450 11.47 -138.70 -71.43
CA GLN A 450 10.41 -138.90 -72.42
C GLN A 450 11.02 -139.14 -73.81
N THR A 451 11.86 -138.24 -74.32
CA THR A 451 12.52 -138.39 -75.62
C THR A 451 13.36 -139.68 -75.70
N SER A 452 14.04 -140.06 -74.61
CA SER A 452 14.85 -141.29 -74.58
C SER A 452 14.00 -142.57 -74.55
N SER A 453 12.86 -142.55 -73.85
CA SER A 453 11.93 -143.68 -73.76
C SER A 453 11.08 -143.81 -75.03
N GLU A 454 10.64 -142.71 -75.63
CA GLU A 454 10.01 -142.69 -76.96
C GLU A 454 10.97 -143.22 -78.03
N LYS A 455 12.23 -142.76 -78.05
CA LYS A 455 13.29 -143.35 -78.90
C LYS A 455 13.41 -144.85 -78.64
N ARG A 456 13.51 -145.29 -77.38
CA ARG A 456 13.63 -146.71 -77.04
C ARG A 456 12.42 -147.54 -77.46
N ILE A 457 11.20 -146.97 -77.38
CA ILE A 457 9.97 -147.58 -77.89
C ILE A 457 10.05 -147.71 -79.42
N THR A 458 10.48 -146.68 -80.16
CA THR A 458 10.62 -146.77 -81.62
C THR A 458 11.72 -147.74 -82.06
N GLU A 459 12.85 -147.81 -81.34
CA GLU A 459 13.91 -148.81 -81.55
C GLU A 459 13.37 -150.23 -81.36
N LEU A 460 12.65 -150.48 -80.26
CA LEU A 460 12.07 -151.78 -79.98
C LEU A 460 10.96 -152.15 -80.97
N GLN A 461 10.13 -151.20 -81.39
CA GLN A 461 9.12 -151.41 -82.44
C GLN A 461 9.76 -151.76 -83.78
N ALA A 462 10.83 -151.06 -84.19
CA ALA A 462 11.56 -151.36 -85.42
C ALA A 462 12.24 -152.74 -85.37
N GLN A 463 12.86 -153.10 -84.24
CA GLN A 463 13.42 -154.45 -84.02
C GLN A 463 12.32 -155.52 -84.06
N ASN A 464 11.15 -155.27 -83.47
CA ASN A 464 10.04 -156.22 -83.49
C ASN A 464 9.52 -156.41 -84.92
N PHE A 465 9.42 -155.33 -85.71
CA PHE A 465 9.05 -155.39 -87.14
C PHE A 465 10.07 -156.20 -87.96
N GLU A 466 11.38 -156.03 -87.70
CA GLU A 466 12.44 -156.80 -88.36
C GLU A 466 12.38 -158.29 -87.99
N LYS A 467 12.08 -158.61 -86.72
CA LYS A 467 11.91 -160.00 -86.25
C LYS A 467 10.65 -160.64 -86.87
N GLN A 468 9.55 -159.89 -86.93
CA GLN A 468 8.29 -160.33 -87.56
C GLN A 468 8.52 -160.67 -89.04
N ALA A 469 9.15 -159.77 -89.80
CA ALA A 469 9.45 -159.96 -91.22
C ALA A 469 10.37 -161.18 -91.48
N ARG A 470 11.37 -161.41 -90.62
CA ARG A 470 12.20 -162.65 -90.69
C ARG A 470 11.34 -163.90 -90.46
N LEU A 471 10.41 -163.87 -89.50
CA LEU A 471 9.52 -165.00 -89.19
C LEU A 471 8.64 -165.35 -90.40
N GLU A 472 8.00 -164.35 -91.02
CA GLU A 472 7.20 -164.53 -92.25
C GLU A 472 7.99 -165.09 -93.44
N THR A 473 9.32 -164.91 -93.49
CA THR A 473 10.16 -165.53 -94.53
C THR A 473 10.47 -167.00 -94.25
N TYR A 474 10.59 -167.40 -92.98
CA TYR A 474 10.74 -168.83 -92.64
C TYR A 474 9.44 -169.60 -92.85
N GLU A 475 8.28 -169.04 -92.46
CA GLU A 475 6.96 -169.66 -92.65
C GLU A 475 6.57 -169.89 -94.14
N ARG A 476 7.20 -169.16 -95.06
CA ARG A 476 7.07 -169.40 -96.51
C ARG A 476 7.93 -170.57 -96.98
N LEU A 477 9.20 -170.59 -96.56
CA LEU A 477 10.15 -171.64 -96.92
C LEU A 477 9.73 -173.03 -96.40
N GLU A 478 9.06 -173.14 -95.26
CA GLU A 478 8.55 -174.43 -94.78
C GLU A 478 7.44 -174.99 -95.69
N LYS A 479 6.48 -174.15 -96.13
CA LYS A 479 5.39 -174.57 -97.02
C LYS A 479 5.90 -175.04 -98.39
N GLU A 480 6.90 -174.36 -98.92
CA GLU A 480 7.55 -174.72 -100.19
C GLU A 480 8.27 -176.09 -100.13
N LEU A 481 8.65 -176.58 -98.94
CA LEU A 481 9.32 -177.87 -98.76
C LEU A 481 8.35 -179.06 -98.61
N ASP A 482 7.16 -178.83 -98.03
CA ASP A 482 6.14 -179.86 -97.86
C ASP A 482 5.53 -180.28 -99.20
N ASP A 483 5.18 -179.32 -100.07
CA ASP A 483 4.58 -179.58 -101.39
C ASP A 483 5.50 -180.43 -102.29
N VAL A 484 6.81 -180.17 -102.27
CA VAL A 484 7.83 -180.93 -103.02
C VAL A 484 7.92 -182.38 -102.52
N THR A 485 7.73 -182.59 -101.22
CA THR A 485 7.83 -183.92 -100.60
C THR A 485 6.64 -184.81 -100.98
N MET A 486 5.45 -184.23 -101.21
CA MET A 486 4.27 -184.96 -101.70
C MET A 486 4.41 -185.42 -103.15
N GLN A 487 4.72 -184.50 -104.08
CA GLN A 487 4.76 -184.83 -105.53
C GLN A 487 5.78 -185.91 -105.88
N ALA A 488 6.88 -186.00 -105.11
CA ALA A 488 7.90 -187.03 -105.27
C ALA A 488 7.42 -188.45 -104.89
N ALA A 489 6.35 -188.59 -104.12
CA ALA A 489 5.92 -189.86 -103.54
C ALA A 489 4.99 -190.67 -104.46
N GLU A 490 4.19 -190.00 -105.31
CA GLU A 490 3.12 -190.65 -106.10
C GLU A 490 3.62 -191.33 -107.39
N MET A 491 4.74 -190.87 -107.95
CA MET A 491 5.31 -191.40 -109.20
C MET A 491 5.73 -192.87 -109.08
N GLU A 492 5.31 -193.71 -110.03
CA GLU A 492 5.54 -195.17 -109.98
C GLU A 492 6.93 -195.60 -110.48
N ASN A 493 7.54 -194.86 -111.41
CA ASN A 493 8.89 -195.10 -111.93
C ASN A 493 9.98 -194.46 -111.05
N GLU A 494 11.18 -195.06 -110.97
CA GLU A 494 12.30 -194.46 -110.22
C GLU A 494 12.97 -193.29 -110.97
N ASP A 495 13.27 -193.47 -112.27
CA ASP A 495 13.90 -192.47 -113.17
C ASP A 495 13.03 -191.22 -113.46
N GLU A 496 11.81 -191.21 -112.92
CA GLU A 496 10.78 -190.19 -113.13
C GLU A 496 10.50 -189.44 -111.82
N ALA A 497 10.55 -190.12 -110.67
CA ALA A 497 10.56 -189.47 -109.36
C ALA A 497 11.86 -188.68 -109.10
N GLU A 498 13.03 -189.18 -109.52
CA GLU A 498 14.26 -188.37 -109.48
C GLU A 498 14.13 -187.12 -110.38
N ARG A 499 13.33 -187.19 -111.45
CA ARG A 499 13.06 -186.07 -112.37
C ARG A 499 12.16 -185.00 -111.76
N VAL A 500 11.11 -185.40 -111.03
CA VAL A 500 10.24 -184.49 -110.25
C VAL A 500 11.02 -183.78 -109.13
N LEU A 501 11.90 -184.52 -108.44
CA LEU A 501 12.89 -183.93 -107.54
C LEU A 501 13.75 -182.88 -108.25
N PHE A 502 14.30 -183.22 -109.42
CA PHE A 502 15.19 -182.34 -110.17
C PHE A 502 14.51 -181.04 -110.63
N SER A 503 13.22 -181.09 -111.03
CA SER A 503 12.45 -179.89 -111.41
C SER A 503 12.25 -178.89 -110.27
N TYR A 504 12.22 -179.36 -109.02
CA TYR A 504 12.23 -178.50 -107.81
C TYR A 504 13.65 -178.21 -107.29
N GLY A 505 14.66 -178.28 -108.17
CA GLY A 505 16.02 -177.82 -107.86
C GLY A 505 16.86 -178.79 -107.02
N TYR A 506 16.53 -180.09 -107.00
CA TYR A 506 17.28 -181.15 -106.29
C TYR A 506 18.66 -181.44 -106.92
N GLY A 507 19.54 -180.43 -106.90
CA GLY A 507 20.86 -180.46 -107.49
C GLY A 507 21.76 -179.32 -107.01
N ALA A 508 21.22 -178.10 -106.81
CA ALA A 508 22.03 -176.89 -106.66
C ALA A 508 22.47 -176.55 -105.23
N ASN A 509 21.54 -176.21 -104.32
CA ASN A 509 21.87 -175.45 -103.09
C ASN A 509 21.32 -176.06 -101.78
N ILE A 510 21.21 -177.40 -101.68
CA ILE A 510 20.80 -178.09 -100.45
C ILE A 510 22.02 -178.73 -99.77
N PRO A 511 22.37 -178.38 -98.52
CA PRO A 511 23.46 -178.99 -97.77
C PRO A 511 23.37 -180.52 -97.70
N THR A 512 24.51 -181.22 -97.77
CA THR A 512 24.58 -182.67 -97.99
C THR A 512 23.86 -183.52 -96.93
N THR A 513 23.76 -183.04 -95.68
CA THR A 513 22.99 -183.67 -94.59
C THR A 513 21.48 -183.52 -94.77
N ALA A 514 21.01 -182.35 -95.21
CA ALA A 514 19.59 -182.12 -95.54
C ALA A 514 19.18 -182.90 -96.80
N LYS A 515 20.04 -182.97 -97.82
CA LYS A 515 19.84 -183.80 -99.03
C LYS A 515 19.60 -185.27 -98.69
N ARG A 516 20.32 -185.82 -97.69
CA ARG A 516 20.11 -187.17 -97.16
C ARG A 516 18.78 -187.32 -96.42
N ARG A 517 18.40 -186.37 -95.56
CA ARG A 517 17.10 -186.38 -94.88
C ARG A 517 15.93 -186.33 -95.86
N LEU A 518 15.97 -185.45 -96.87
CA LEU A 518 14.91 -185.34 -97.87
C LEU A 518 14.77 -186.62 -98.71
N LYS A 519 15.89 -187.26 -99.09
CA LYS A 519 15.82 -188.57 -99.77
C LYS A 519 15.23 -189.66 -98.86
N GLN A 520 15.50 -189.61 -97.55
CA GLN A 520 14.91 -190.52 -96.57
C GLN A 520 13.41 -190.26 -96.34
N SER A 521 12.94 -189.01 -96.25
CA SER A 521 11.50 -188.71 -96.13
C SER A 521 10.73 -189.10 -97.39
N VAL A 522 11.27 -188.86 -98.59
CA VAL A 522 10.66 -189.31 -99.86
C VAL A 522 10.63 -190.84 -99.97
N HIS A 523 11.68 -191.56 -99.57
CA HIS A 523 11.64 -193.03 -99.52
C HIS A 523 10.66 -193.56 -98.47
N LEU A 524 10.49 -192.89 -97.32
CA LEU A 524 9.47 -193.24 -96.33
C LEU A 524 8.05 -192.97 -96.85
N ALA A 525 7.82 -191.83 -97.51
CA ALA A 525 6.53 -191.51 -98.14
C ALA A 525 6.16 -192.56 -99.21
N ARG A 526 7.07 -192.89 -100.12
CA ARG A 526 6.89 -193.99 -101.09
C ARG A 526 6.58 -195.33 -100.41
N ARG A 527 7.27 -195.67 -99.32
CA ARG A 527 7.03 -196.90 -98.54
C ARG A 527 5.62 -196.94 -97.94
N VAL A 528 5.12 -195.81 -97.43
CA VAL A 528 3.75 -195.68 -96.90
C VAL A 528 2.72 -195.80 -98.04
N LEU A 529 2.89 -195.06 -99.12
CA LEU A 529 1.98 -195.06 -100.28
C LEU A 529 1.87 -196.46 -100.92
N GLN A 530 2.95 -197.24 -100.92
CA GLN A 530 2.96 -198.63 -101.40
C GLN A 530 2.22 -199.59 -100.43
N LEU A 531 2.30 -199.37 -99.12
CA LEU A 531 1.51 -200.09 -98.11
C LEU A 531 0.03 -199.70 -98.12
N GLU A 532 -0.29 -198.46 -98.54
CA GLU A 532 -1.67 -198.01 -98.78
C GLU A 532 -2.26 -198.59 -100.07
N LYS A 533 -1.48 -198.72 -101.16
CA LYS A 533 -1.89 -199.49 -102.35
C LYS A 533 -2.19 -200.96 -102.01
N GLN A 534 -1.42 -201.59 -101.14
CA GLN A 534 -1.72 -202.94 -100.64
C GLN A 534 -3.00 -202.97 -99.78
N ASN A 535 -3.21 -202.00 -98.89
CA ASN A 535 -4.45 -201.89 -98.11
C ASN A 535 -5.70 -201.67 -98.99
N THR A 536 -5.60 -200.87 -100.05
CA THR A 536 -6.76 -200.61 -100.93
C THR A 536 -7.11 -201.79 -101.84
N LEU A 537 -6.16 -202.64 -102.21
CA LEU A 537 -6.44 -203.92 -102.85
C LEU A 537 -7.19 -204.88 -101.90
N LEU A 538 -6.65 -205.08 -100.68
CA LEU A 538 -7.28 -205.93 -99.66
C LEU A 538 -8.69 -205.45 -99.26
N ARG A 539 -8.94 -204.13 -99.28
CA ARG A 539 -10.29 -203.56 -99.07
C ARG A 539 -11.24 -203.83 -100.24
N ARG A 540 -10.77 -203.81 -101.49
CA ARG A 540 -11.60 -204.09 -102.67
C ARG A 540 -12.05 -205.56 -102.75
N ASP A 541 -11.24 -206.49 -102.27
CA ASP A 541 -11.66 -207.89 -102.15
C ASP A 541 -12.70 -208.08 -101.03
N LEU A 542 -12.61 -207.30 -99.95
CA LEU A 542 -13.65 -207.20 -98.91
C LEU A 542 -14.99 -206.70 -99.48
N GLU A 543 -14.97 -205.66 -100.33
CA GLU A 543 -16.17 -205.11 -100.97
C GLU A 543 -16.81 -206.11 -101.94
N ARG A 544 -16.01 -206.90 -102.68
CA ARG A 544 -16.51 -207.89 -103.64
C ARG A 544 -17.27 -209.05 -103.02
N GLN A 545 -16.91 -209.51 -101.82
CA GLN A 545 -17.69 -210.54 -101.12
C GLN A 545 -18.99 -209.99 -100.52
N THR A 546 -19.00 -208.72 -100.08
CA THR A 546 -20.22 -208.10 -99.53
C THR A 546 -21.32 -207.83 -100.56
N ALA A 547 -20.96 -207.76 -101.86
CA ALA A 547 -21.88 -207.50 -102.96
C ALA A 547 -22.80 -208.69 -103.36
N HIS A 548 -22.78 -209.81 -102.63
CA HIS A 548 -23.53 -211.04 -102.98
C HIS A 548 -24.38 -211.64 -101.84
N SER A 549 -24.51 -211.01 -100.67
CA SER A 549 -25.22 -211.64 -99.52
C SER A 549 -25.96 -210.68 -98.58
N THR A 550 -26.56 -209.60 -99.11
CA THR A 550 -27.41 -208.66 -98.34
C THR A 550 -28.74 -208.32 -99.02
N PHE A 551 -29.41 -209.32 -99.62
CA PHE A 551 -30.88 -209.32 -99.64
C PHE A 551 -31.38 -209.80 -98.27
N GLY A 552 -31.63 -208.89 -97.33
CA GLY A 552 -32.14 -209.26 -96.02
C GLY A 552 -32.06 -208.17 -94.96
N TYR A 553 -33.24 -207.79 -94.46
CA TYR A 553 -33.49 -207.01 -93.23
C TYR A 553 -32.92 -205.57 -93.22
N ARG A 554 -33.76 -204.55 -93.45
CA ARG A 554 -34.75 -203.95 -92.51
C ARG A 554 -34.09 -203.12 -91.39
N SER A 555 -34.61 -201.94 -91.04
CA SER A 555 -35.64 -201.10 -91.68
C SER A 555 -35.65 -199.72 -91.02
N ALA A 556 -36.09 -198.70 -91.76
CA ALA A 556 -36.73 -197.49 -91.25
C ALA A 556 -36.13 -196.85 -89.98
N LYS A 557 -35.17 -195.96 -90.18
CA LYS A 557 -35.28 -194.64 -89.53
C LYS A 557 -35.18 -193.49 -90.54
N ASP A 558 -35.84 -193.70 -91.67
CA ASP A 558 -36.22 -192.66 -92.60
C ASP A 558 -37.17 -191.67 -91.90
N LEU A 559 -36.72 -190.44 -91.77
CA LEU A 559 -37.13 -189.40 -92.72
C LEU A 559 -35.94 -188.43 -92.84
N LEU A 560 -35.04 -188.57 -93.82
CA LEU A 560 -35.24 -188.66 -95.28
C LEU A 560 -35.94 -187.39 -95.81
N ILE A 561 -35.31 -186.54 -96.63
CA ILE A 561 -33.87 -186.35 -96.91
C ILE A 561 -33.66 -184.96 -97.57
N THR A 562 -32.41 -184.47 -97.64
CA THR A 562 -32.01 -183.28 -98.44
C THR A 562 -32.89 -182.03 -98.35
N LEU A 563 -32.80 -181.29 -97.25
CA LEU A 563 -32.55 -179.84 -97.35
C LEU A 563 -31.03 -179.63 -97.36
N ILE A 564 -30.52 -178.72 -98.20
CA ILE A 564 -29.12 -178.82 -98.66
C ILE A 564 -28.12 -178.29 -97.62
N ARG A 565 -27.39 -179.29 -97.11
CA ARG A 565 -26.28 -179.36 -96.16
C ARG A 565 -25.02 -178.57 -96.59
N SER A 566 -24.26 -178.08 -95.58
CA SER A 566 -22.80 -177.81 -95.61
C SER A 566 -22.29 -176.72 -96.58
N VAL A 567 -21.11 -176.11 -96.41
CA VAL A 567 -19.90 -176.42 -95.60
C VAL A 567 -19.57 -175.20 -94.72
N PHE A 568 -19.32 -175.24 -93.41
CA PHE A 568 -18.81 -176.24 -92.45
C PHE A 568 -17.28 -176.38 -92.36
N SER A 569 -16.63 -175.54 -91.53
CA SER A 569 -15.67 -176.07 -90.55
C SER A 569 -15.49 -175.17 -89.32
N ARG A 570 -15.86 -175.70 -88.15
CA ARG A 570 -15.29 -175.36 -86.83
C ARG A 570 -14.93 -176.70 -86.16
N ARG A 571 -13.69 -176.87 -85.72
CA ARG A 571 -13.13 -177.84 -84.75
C ARG A 571 -11.61 -177.62 -84.71
N SER A 572 -10.86 -177.88 -83.64
CA SER A 572 -11.13 -178.38 -82.28
C SER A 572 -10.30 -177.54 -81.28
N ALA A 573 -10.68 -177.29 -80.02
CA ALA A 573 -10.68 -178.20 -78.84
C ALA A 573 -9.29 -178.80 -78.50
N ALA A 574 -8.85 -178.96 -77.23
CA ALA A 574 -9.30 -178.42 -75.92
C ALA A 574 -8.31 -178.84 -74.79
N SER A 575 -8.24 -178.09 -73.67
CA SER A 575 -7.88 -178.45 -72.26
C SER A 575 -7.72 -177.13 -71.45
N LEU A 576 -8.30 -176.86 -70.27
CA LEU A 576 -8.28 -177.53 -68.94
C LEU A 576 -6.90 -177.55 -68.27
N THR A 577 -6.69 -177.20 -66.98
CA THR A 577 -7.59 -176.72 -65.87
C THR A 577 -6.84 -175.58 -65.10
N ILE A 578 -7.20 -174.92 -63.99
CA ILE A 578 -8.04 -175.07 -62.75
C ILE A 578 -8.73 -173.67 -62.53
N GLY A 579 -9.97 -173.47 -62.03
CA GLY A 579 -10.54 -173.64 -60.67
C GLY A 579 -10.26 -172.39 -59.76
N VAL A 580 -11.20 -171.62 -59.17
CA VAL A 580 -12.43 -171.87 -58.35
C VAL A 580 -12.09 -172.17 -56.87
N PRO A 581 -12.69 -171.52 -55.82
CA PRO A 581 -13.57 -170.30 -55.78
C PRO A 581 -13.47 -169.38 -54.49
N LEU A 582 -14.49 -168.51 -54.33
CA LEU A 582 -15.18 -168.08 -53.07
C LEU A 582 -14.67 -166.91 -52.16
N SER A 583 -15.52 -165.86 -52.12
CA SER A 583 -16.09 -165.16 -50.92
C SER A 583 -15.24 -164.30 -49.95
N GLY A 584 -15.92 -163.36 -49.26
CA GLY A 584 -15.41 -162.51 -48.18
C GLY A 584 -15.22 -161.05 -48.63
N VAL A 585 -16.03 -160.02 -48.33
CA VAL A 585 -16.85 -159.60 -47.15
C VAL A 585 -16.03 -158.88 -46.06
N GLU A 586 -16.61 -157.77 -45.56
CA GLU A 586 -16.21 -156.98 -44.36
C GLU A 586 -14.90 -156.17 -44.41
N THR A 587 -14.70 -155.11 -43.62
CA THR A 587 -15.49 -153.93 -43.13
C THR A 587 -14.46 -152.96 -42.47
N THR A 588 -14.87 -152.05 -41.57
CA THR A 588 -14.04 -151.23 -40.64
C THR A 588 -13.29 -150.06 -41.28
N VAL A 589 -13.40 -148.79 -40.85
CA VAL A 589 -14.10 -148.14 -39.71
C VAL A 589 -13.62 -148.66 -38.34
N PRO A 590 -12.77 -147.88 -37.66
CA PRO A 590 -13.26 -147.00 -36.56
C PRO A 590 -13.59 -145.58 -37.07
N GLU A 591 -14.55 -144.82 -36.53
CA GLU A 591 -14.77 -144.45 -35.12
C GLU A 591 -13.51 -143.78 -34.49
N GLY A 592 -13.54 -142.58 -33.93
CA GLY A 592 -14.67 -141.79 -33.44
C GLY A 592 -14.67 -141.78 -31.91
N ARG A 593 -14.81 -140.58 -31.34
CA ARG A 593 -15.00 -140.30 -29.90
C ARG A 593 -13.76 -140.43 -28.98
N SER A 594 -13.35 -139.26 -28.48
CA SER A 594 -13.10 -138.91 -27.07
C SER A 594 -12.77 -139.99 -26.04
N LEU A 595 -11.87 -139.65 -25.11
CA LEU A 595 -12.28 -139.45 -23.70
C LEU A 595 -11.26 -138.62 -22.89
N THR A 596 -11.64 -138.28 -21.67
CA THR A 596 -10.87 -137.75 -20.52
C THR A 596 -9.36 -138.04 -20.51
N GLY A 597 -8.48 -137.18 -19.98
CA GLY A 597 -8.61 -136.32 -18.80
C GLY A 597 -7.65 -136.77 -17.69
N SER A 598 -7.48 -135.97 -16.62
CA SER A 598 -6.41 -136.07 -15.59
C SER A 598 -4.98 -135.83 -16.12
N ALA A 599 -4.16 -134.87 -15.67
CA ALA A 599 -3.91 -134.25 -14.34
C ALA A 599 -2.90 -135.02 -13.45
N VAL A 600 -2.47 -134.38 -12.35
CA VAL A 600 -1.41 -134.78 -11.38
C VAL A 600 0.01 -134.44 -11.86
N VAL A 601 0.90 -133.73 -11.13
CA VAL A 601 0.86 -132.88 -9.90
C VAL A 601 2.08 -131.93 -9.97
N GLY A 602 2.21 -130.80 -9.26
CA GLY A 602 1.38 -130.13 -8.25
C GLY A 602 1.11 -128.65 -8.57
N LYS A 603 0.36 -127.85 -7.79
CA LYS A 603 0.41 -127.61 -6.33
C LYS A 603 1.80 -127.06 -5.90
N LEU A 604 1.91 -125.95 -5.15
CA LEU A 604 0.93 -125.34 -4.23
C LEU A 604 0.29 -124.01 -4.70
N CYS A 605 -0.87 -123.70 -4.10
CA CYS A 605 -1.54 -122.40 -4.11
C CYS A 605 -2.36 -122.22 -2.81
N ARG A 606 -2.28 -121.04 -2.18
CA ARG A 606 -3.15 -120.47 -1.11
C ARG A 606 -2.63 -119.04 -0.86
N GLN A 607 -3.27 -117.92 -1.20
CA GLN A 607 -4.65 -117.40 -1.13
C GLN A 607 -5.17 -117.00 0.27
N LYS A 608 -5.45 -115.68 0.39
CA LYS A 608 -6.57 -115.04 1.14
C LYS A 608 -6.45 -115.07 2.69
N LYS A 609 -7.17 -114.24 3.48
CA LYS A 609 -8.39 -113.43 3.21
C LYS A 609 -8.48 -112.18 4.15
N ASN A 610 -9.45 -111.29 3.90
CA ASN A 610 -9.66 -109.99 4.58
C ASN A 610 -10.49 -110.07 5.89
N ALA A 611 -10.31 -109.09 6.79
CA ALA A 611 -11.27 -108.55 7.79
C ALA A 611 -10.77 -107.14 8.25
N PHE A 612 -11.57 -106.04 8.26
CA PHE A 612 -12.58 -105.59 9.26
C PHE A 612 -11.99 -105.27 10.67
N THR A 613 -12.26 -104.13 11.36
CA THR A 613 -13.27 -103.05 11.14
C THR A 613 -13.02 -101.70 11.89
N LYS A 614 -13.53 -100.59 11.33
CA LYS A 614 -14.13 -99.36 11.93
C LYS A 614 -13.71 -98.79 13.32
N LYS A 615 -13.40 -97.48 13.34
CA LYS A 615 -14.17 -96.38 13.99
C LYS A 615 -13.73 -95.02 13.40
N LYS A 616 -14.65 -94.18 12.89
CA LYS A 616 -15.27 -92.96 13.49
C LYS A 616 -14.28 -91.79 13.75
N THR A 617 -14.54 -90.50 13.45
CA THR A 617 -15.39 -89.72 12.48
C THR A 617 -15.48 -88.27 12.98
N GLU A 618 -15.39 -87.26 12.09
CA GLU A 618 -16.02 -85.90 12.24
C GLU A 618 -15.50 -85.02 13.43
N THR A 619 -15.59 -83.69 13.52
CA THR A 619 -15.82 -82.51 12.63
C THR A 619 -15.19 -81.28 13.36
N GLU A 620 -15.23 -79.97 12.99
CA GLU A 620 -15.79 -79.17 11.89
C GLU A 620 -14.89 -77.91 11.61
N ARG A 621 -15.07 -77.10 10.54
CA ARG A 621 -15.70 -75.74 10.48
C ARG A 621 -15.52 -74.82 11.73
N LYS A 622 -15.47 -73.48 11.62
CA LYS A 622 -15.90 -72.56 10.53
C LYS A 622 -15.16 -71.20 10.58
N SER A 623 -15.40 -70.38 9.56
CA SER A 623 -15.03 -68.96 9.47
C SER A 623 -15.96 -68.03 10.26
N GLU A 624 -15.44 -66.94 10.87
CA GLU A 624 -16.04 -65.60 11.08
C GLU A 624 -15.10 -64.82 12.04
N GLY A 625 -14.97 -63.47 12.01
CA GLY A 625 -15.53 -62.45 11.12
C GLY A 625 -14.66 -61.17 11.12
N ARG A 626 -15.05 -60.15 10.33
CA ARG A 626 -14.40 -58.82 10.29
C ARG A 626 -15.29 -57.76 10.97
N LEU A 627 -14.75 -56.54 11.11
CA LEU A 627 -15.42 -55.30 11.58
C LEU A 627 -15.54 -55.20 13.12
N LEU A 628 -15.54 -54.01 13.74
CA LEU A 628 -15.69 -52.65 13.19
C LEU A 628 -14.49 -51.71 13.39
N LYS A 629 -14.46 -50.64 12.57
CA LYS A 629 -13.77 -49.38 12.88
C LYS A 629 -14.62 -48.52 13.81
N ALA A 630 -14.35 -48.56 15.11
CA ALA A 630 -14.62 -47.53 16.14
C ALA A 630 -13.93 -48.03 17.43
N VAL A 631 -13.15 -47.26 18.18
CA VAL A 631 -13.19 -45.81 18.39
C VAL A 631 -11.88 -45.13 17.93
N GLN A 632 -12.04 -44.08 17.12
CA GLN A 632 -11.01 -43.06 16.87
C GLN A 632 -11.05 -42.04 18.02
N HIS A 633 -9.92 -41.37 18.30
CA HIS A 633 -9.85 -40.11 19.09
C HIS A 633 -9.98 -40.21 20.63
N CYS A 634 -8.85 -40.41 21.36
CA CYS A 634 -8.75 -39.91 22.76
C CYS A 634 -7.32 -39.73 23.33
N LEU A 635 -6.35 -40.63 23.05
CA LEU A 635 -5.10 -40.72 23.85
C LEU A 635 -3.78 -40.58 23.06
N THR A 636 -3.50 -39.37 22.54
CA THR A 636 -2.11 -39.01 22.13
C THR A 636 -1.80 -37.50 22.26
N GLN A 637 -2.41 -36.79 23.21
CA GLN A 637 -2.24 -35.32 23.36
C GLN A 637 -1.99 -34.87 24.82
N LYS A 638 -1.02 -35.50 25.50
CA LYS A 638 -0.46 -35.00 26.79
C LYS A 638 1.04 -35.31 26.91
N TYR A 639 1.90 -34.54 26.23
CA TYR A 639 3.33 -34.41 26.56
C TYR A 639 3.96 -33.13 25.95
N LYS A 640 3.32 -31.98 26.20
CA LYS A 640 3.90 -30.64 26.03
C LYS A 640 3.28 -29.71 27.08
N GLU A 641 4.03 -29.40 28.13
CA GLU A 641 3.97 -28.14 28.92
C GLU A 641 4.92 -28.24 30.13
N SER A 642 6.12 -27.71 29.95
CA SER A 642 7.03 -27.24 31.02
C SER A 642 8.10 -26.36 30.36
N ILE A 643 8.83 -25.58 31.16
CA ILE A 643 9.84 -24.59 30.77
C ILE A 643 9.26 -23.27 30.17
N TYR A 644 8.80 -22.41 31.08
CA TYR A 644 9.22 -20.99 31.11
C TYR A 644 10.72 -20.94 31.56
N PRO A 645 11.53 -19.87 31.36
CA PRO A 645 11.13 -18.49 31.73
C PRO A 645 11.73 -17.28 30.96
N ILE A 646 11.12 -16.11 31.23
CA ILE A 646 11.69 -14.73 31.36
C ILE A 646 12.64 -14.20 30.26
N LEU A 647 12.24 -13.10 29.59
CA LEU A 647 12.97 -11.81 29.61
C LEU A 647 12.16 -10.67 28.96
N SER A 648 12.34 -9.46 29.50
CA SER A 648 11.97 -8.11 28.98
C SER A 648 10.61 -7.92 28.31
#